data_AF-A0A3N2KG60-F1
#
_entry.id   AF-A0A3N2KG60-F1
#
_cell.length_a   1.000
_cell.length_b   1.000
_cell.length_c   1.000
_cell.angle_alpha   90.00
_cell.angle_beta   90.00
_cell.angle_gamma   90.00
#
_symmetry.space_group_name_H-M   'P 1'
#
loop_
_entity.id
_entity.type
_entity.pdbx_description
1 polymer ?
#
loop_
_entity_poly.entity_id
_entity_poly.type
_entity_poly.pdbx_seq_one_letter_code
_entity_poly.pdbx_strand_id
1 'polypeptide(L)'
;MKNMKKFKIWGAGLILALAGQACVSEDPFSSGGEGTLKLSAEIRSEITTRAGDLTSDPTLRDKCVVYIETSRGLIRKFKGLDNIPELISLKSGKYLAEAWTGDSVSASFGSKFYRGMQEFTIADGDNKALSLKCNIANVVVSVNPDALSLGITDLKVTFSHSRGSLEFTEDNIRDAKGYFMMPNADKNLSYKVEGLKADGTPIKKEGIIQNVERAHEYVLNITAEAGGNNQGGALIKIRIDDIPLIEEVVEIYGRPTIEGVEFNIDEQVVGIPGTPEGEKNAFTDKIVYVRGYEGIYRLQLRGGQNFQELGHIIADLNLIQSDINKAELEAHGITWDGPNDVYDAATGKRMAEMRITFKKAFFDHLPQKDTEYRLDIIARDNQAQPKDRTKTLRVATSEAAVEVKAPVEAAPAPDPENEPMAVLSKSATLTGYVMAEDAADYGIKYRKQGDSEWIRVAAQTTRAARTEFTVSLTGLEPNTTYEYAAYASGYDDGEIQTITTESVFVIPNSSMEEWGEYQASTPLGTKTVKFPGTERNFWDSGNAGAAAANDILTEPSSVMINSGATSVKLTSKECGLLGIKKFAAGNLFAGEYVRTDGTDGVLSFGRPYDGSHPSKLSVYVNYRPAVGSGKGANDSYIASGQMDQGQIYVALSTEAVEIRTKSSNQKLFNPDDACILAYGQLTLTENFGPDGGLEKIEIPIEYYDRAKNHKPKYLVIVCSASKYGDYFSGGPGSTMYLDDFELIYDK
;
A
#
# COMPACT_ATOMS: atom_id res chain seq x y z
N MET A 1 -35.09 -46.43 14.44
CA MET A 1 -35.63 -45.06 14.26
C MET A 1 -34.46 -44.14 13.96
N LYS A 2 -34.31 -43.73 12.68
CA LYS A 2 -34.45 -42.35 12.18
C LYS A 2 -33.51 -41.36 12.90
N ASN A 3 -32.64 -40.56 12.28
CA ASN A 3 -32.38 -40.22 10.87
C ASN A 3 -31.03 -39.47 10.80
N MET A 4 -30.34 -39.63 9.67
CA MET A 4 -29.29 -38.76 9.12
C MET A 4 -29.60 -37.26 9.21
N LYS A 5 -28.57 -36.43 9.41
CA LYS A 5 -28.38 -35.16 8.67
C LYS A 5 -26.91 -34.98 8.28
N LYS A 6 -26.68 -34.88 6.96
CA LYS A 6 -25.44 -34.46 6.27
C LYS A 6 -25.26 -32.93 6.37
N PHE A 7 -24.08 -32.46 5.91
CA PHE A 7 -23.67 -31.10 5.50
C PHE A 7 -22.66 -30.43 6.45
N LYS A 8 -21.64 -29.66 6.00
CA LYS A 8 -21.23 -29.16 4.67
C LYS A 8 -19.76 -28.75 4.76
N ILE A 9 -18.96 -29.16 3.79
CA ILE A 9 -17.69 -28.50 3.45
C ILE A 9 -18.05 -27.14 2.82
N TRP A 10 -17.42 -26.06 3.27
CA TRP A 10 -17.33 -24.80 2.55
C TRP A 10 -15.86 -24.54 2.25
N GLY A 11 -15.48 -24.88 1.03
CA GLY A 11 -14.39 -24.22 0.33
C GLY A 11 -14.99 -23.20 -0.62
N ALA A 12 -14.37 -22.03 -0.68
CA ALA A 12 -14.44 -21.05 -1.76
C ALA A 12 -13.02 -20.45 -1.82
N GLY A 13 -12.26 -20.43 -2.91
CA GLY A 13 -12.56 -20.68 -4.31
C GLY A 13 -12.19 -19.44 -5.11
N LEU A 14 -11.20 -19.54 -6.02
CA LEU A 14 -11.14 -18.81 -7.30
C LEU A 14 -9.82 -19.12 -8.05
N ILE A 15 -9.85 -20.09 -8.95
CA ILE A 15 -9.17 -19.99 -10.25
C ILE A 15 -10.15 -20.55 -11.30
N LEU A 16 -10.51 -19.70 -12.25
CA LEU A 16 -11.47 -19.96 -13.32
C LEU A 16 -11.00 -21.06 -14.28
N ALA A 17 -11.97 -21.85 -14.73
CA ALA A 17 -11.84 -22.85 -15.78
C ALA A 17 -12.38 -22.33 -17.14
N LEU A 18 -11.68 -22.68 -18.21
CA LEU A 18 -12.15 -22.94 -19.58
C LEU A 18 -11.25 -24.09 -20.07
N ALA A 19 -11.67 -25.24 -20.61
CA ALA A 19 -12.94 -25.81 -21.03
C ALA A 19 -12.81 -27.35 -20.88
N GLY A 20 -13.88 -28.11 -20.66
CA GLY A 20 -14.43 -28.93 -21.74
C GLY A 20 -14.24 -30.44 -21.49
N GLN A 21 -15.35 -31.09 -21.21
CA GLN A 21 -15.57 -32.50 -20.89
C GLN A 21 -14.73 -33.55 -21.65
N ALA A 22 -14.17 -34.50 -20.89
CA ALA A 22 -14.43 -35.93 -21.09
C ALA A 22 -14.06 -36.70 -19.81
N CYS A 23 -15.07 -37.07 -19.02
CA CYS A 23 -14.98 -38.25 -18.17
C CYS A 23 -14.80 -39.45 -19.11
N VAL A 24 -13.58 -39.95 -19.23
CA VAL A 24 -13.36 -41.36 -19.53
C VAL A 24 -12.67 -41.94 -18.30
N SER A 25 -13.37 -42.88 -17.67
CA SER A 25 -12.79 -43.83 -16.74
C SER A 25 -11.63 -44.54 -17.43
N GLU A 26 -10.40 -44.08 -17.23
CA GLU A 26 -9.23 -44.84 -17.65
C GLU A 26 -8.97 -45.92 -16.59
N ASP A 27 -9.48 -47.11 -16.90
CA ASP A 27 -8.88 -48.35 -16.42
C ASP A 27 -7.35 -48.25 -16.53
N PRO A 28 -6.56 -48.45 -15.46
CA PRO A 28 -5.11 -48.54 -15.57
C PRO A 28 -4.66 -49.87 -16.21
N PHE A 29 -5.63 -50.66 -16.68
CA PHE A 29 -5.44 -51.86 -17.48
C PHE A 29 -6.44 -51.86 -18.64
N SER A 30 -6.57 -50.76 -19.39
CA SER A 30 -6.95 -50.90 -20.80
C SER A 30 -5.91 -51.80 -21.46
N SER A 31 -6.27 -52.48 -22.55
CA SER A 31 -5.42 -53.35 -23.36
C SER A 31 -4.21 -52.63 -24.01
N GLY A 32 -3.38 -51.97 -23.20
CA GLY A 32 -2.22 -51.19 -23.59
C GLY A 32 -0.95 -51.98 -23.35
N GLY A 33 0.00 -51.88 -24.27
CA GLY A 33 1.25 -52.60 -24.18
C GLY A 33 2.19 -52.06 -23.10
N GLU A 34 3.40 -52.59 -23.10
CA GLU A 34 4.46 -52.34 -22.12
C GLU A 34 5.48 -51.34 -22.70
N GLY A 35 6.03 -50.49 -21.84
CA GLY A 35 7.17 -49.63 -22.14
C GLY A 35 8.30 -49.83 -21.13
N THR A 36 9.49 -49.29 -21.42
CA THR A 36 10.65 -49.40 -20.53
C THR A 36 11.02 -48.05 -19.90
N LEU A 37 11.44 -48.10 -18.64
CA LEU A 37 11.95 -46.96 -17.89
C LEU A 37 13.42 -47.18 -17.54
N LYS A 38 14.29 -46.25 -17.94
CA LYS A 38 15.64 -46.09 -17.41
C LYS A 38 15.61 -45.05 -16.28
N LEU A 39 15.80 -45.50 -15.05
CA LEU A 39 15.69 -44.67 -13.85
C LEU A 39 17.07 -44.43 -13.22
N SER A 40 17.40 -43.18 -12.97
CA SER A 40 18.53 -42.76 -12.15
C SER A 40 18.07 -41.85 -11.01
N ALA A 41 18.88 -41.72 -9.97
CA ALA A 41 18.67 -40.73 -8.92
C ALA A 41 19.96 -39.96 -8.64
N GLU A 42 19.84 -38.64 -8.55
CA GLU A 42 20.90 -37.69 -8.27
C GLU A 42 20.75 -37.13 -6.86
N ILE A 43 21.75 -37.29 -5.98
CA ILE A 43 21.75 -36.75 -4.61
C ILE A 43 22.63 -35.50 -4.60
N ARG A 44 22.09 -34.36 -4.14
CA ARG A 44 22.74 -33.04 -4.27
C ARG A 44 23.16 -32.47 -2.91
N SER A 45 24.38 -31.91 -2.80
CA SER A 45 24.98 -31.50 -1.52
C SER A 45 24.59 -30.14 -0.95
N GLU A 46 24.23 -29.16 -1.79
CA GLU A 46 24.29 -27.73 -1.42
C GLU A 46 23.07 -26.88 -1.82
N ILE A 47 22.98 -25.72 -1.16
CA ILE A 47 21.88 -24.73 -1.19
C ILE A 47 22.17 -23.62 -2.23
N THR A 48 23.32 -23.65 -2.92
CA THR A 48 23.71 -22.67 -3.95
C THR A 48 24.06 -23.35 -5.27
N THR A 49 23.98 -22.59 -6.37
CA THR A 49 23.96 -22.97 -7.81
C THR A 49 25.16 -23.76 -8.36
N ARG A 50 25.99 -24.36 -7.52
CA ARG A 50 26.99 -25.38 -7.88
C ARG A 50 26.70 -26.65 -7.08
N ALA A 51 25.71 -27.41 -7.51
CA ALA A 51 25.44 -28.73 -6.95
C ALA A 51 26.70 -29.61 -7.02
N GLY A 52 27.31 -29.90 -5.86
CA GLY A 52 28.23 -31.01 -5.71
C GLY A 52 27.42 -32.30 -5.79
N ASP A 53 27.77 -33.17 -6.74
CA ASP A 53 27.12 -34.46 -6.90
C ASP A 53 27.54 -35.40 -5.76
N LEU A 54 26.62 -35.68 -4.81
CA LEU A 54 26.82 -36.67 -3.75
C LEU A 54 26.43 -38.08 -4.19
N THR A 55 26.03 -38.27 -5.45
CA THR A 55 25.69 -39.62 -5.92
C THR A 55 26.83 -40.59 -5.80
N SER A 56 28.09 -40.14 -5.72
CA SER A 56 29.23 -41.04 -5.49
C SER A 56 29.43 -41.46 -4.02
N ASP A 57 28.69 -40.89 -3.07
CA ASP A 57 28.80 -41.26 -1.64
C ASP A 57 28.22 -42.67 -1.40
N PRO A 58 29.06 -43.67 -1.06
CA PRO A 58 28.62 -45.05 -0.92
C PRO A 58 27.57 -45.25 0.18
N THR A 59 27.59 -44.43 1.24
CA THR A 59 26.65 -44.53 2.36
C THR A 59 25.26 -44.04 1.95
N LEU A 60 25.18 -42.90 1.25
CA LEU A 60 23.92 -42.36 0.78
C LEU A 60 23.34 -43.19 -0.37
N ARG A 61 24.20 -43.73 -1.24
CA ARG A 61 23.79 -44.65 -2.32
C ARG A 61 23.14 -45.92 -1.77
N ASP A 62 23.77 -46.59 -0.81
CA ASP A 62 23.29 -47.86 -0.22
C ASP A 62 21.98 -47.67 0.56
N LYS A 63 21.88 -46.56 1.29
CA LYS A 63 20.67 -46.21 2.06
C LYS A 63 19.53 -45.69 1.19
N CYS A 64 19.76 -45.32 -0.07
CA CYS A 64 18.73 -44.74 -0.92
C CYS A 64 17.61 -45.72 -1.21
N VAL A 65 16.38 -45.28 -1.00
CA VAL A 65 15.17 -46.05 -1.31
C VAL A 65 14.44 -45.36 -2.44
N VAL A 66 14.07 -46.12 -3.48
CA VAL A 66 13.36 -45.63 -4.66
C VAL A 66 12.08 -46.42 -4.86
N TYR A 67 10.94 -45.71 -4.90
CA TYR A 67 9.61 -46.24 -5.10
C TYR A 67 9.08 -45.81 -6.47
N ILE A 68 8.34 -46.70 -7.13
CA ILE A 68 7.49 -46.38 -8.27
C ILE A 68 6.08 -46.79 -7.90
N GLU A 69 5.15 -45.86 -7.92
CA GLU A 69 3.77 -46.07 -7.49
C GLU A 69 2.74 -45.50 -8.47
N THR A 70 1.49 -45.92 -8.28
CA THR A 70 0.31 -45.43 -8.99
C THR A 70 -0.73 -45.01 -7.97
N SER A 71 -1.86 -44.44 -8.42
CA SER A 71 -3.01 -44.16 -7.55
C SER A 71 -3.57 -45.39 -6.82
N ARG A 72 -3.25 -46.61 -7.27
CA ARG A 72 -3.65 -47.88 -6.65
C ARG A 72 -2.60 -48.46 -5.69
N GLY A 73 -1.44 -47.82 -5.56
CA GLY A 73 -0.37 -48.20 -4.63
C GLY A 73 0.98 -48.48 -5.30
N LEU A 74 1.91 -48.98 -4.49
CA LEU A 74 3.31 -49.26 -4.84
C LEU A 74 3.45 -50.38 -5.89
N ILE A 75 4.21 -50.12 -6.94
CA ILE A 75 4.47 -51.06 -8.04
C ILE A 75 5.88 -51.67 -7.97
N ARG A 76 6.89 -50.85 -7.66
CA ARG A 76 8.29 -51.29 -7.48
C ARG A 76 8.94 -50.55 -6.31
N LYS A 77 9.85 -51.23 -5.64
CA LYS A 77 10.71 -50.69 -4.58
C LYS A 77 12.12 -51.20 -4.78
N PHE A 78 13.07 -50.27 -4.77
CA PHE A 78 14.50 -50.55 -4.79
C PHE A 78 15.13 -49.96 -3.53
N LYS A 79 16.11 -50.66 -2.96
CA LYS A 79 16.94 -50.16 -1.88
C LYS A 79 18.38 -50.29 -2.33
N GLY A 80 19.15 -49.20 -2.27
CA GLY A 80 20.45 -49.08 -2.91
C GLY A 80 20.31 -48.65 -4.37
N LEU A 81 21.02 -47.59 -4.79
CA LEU A 81 20.99 -47.14 -6.19
C LEU A 81 21.53 -48.19 -7.16
N ASP A 82 22.49 -49.01 -6.72
CA ASP A 82 23.08 -50.08 -7.53
C ASP A 82 22.12 -51.27 -7.76
N ASN A 83 21.03 -51.33 -7.01
CA ASN A 83 20.00 -52.36 -7.16
C ASN A 83 18.86 -51.94 -8.10
N ILE A 84 18.94 -50.76 -8.71
CA ILE A 84 18.00 -50.32 -9.75
C ILE A 84 18.40 -51.01 -11.07
N PRO A 85 17.51 -51.80 -11.69
CA PRO A 85 17.79 -52.42 -12.98
C PRO A 85 18.03 -51.38 -14.07
N GLU A 86 18.86 -51.72 -15.06
CA GLU A 86 19.16 -50.83 -16.21
C GLU A 86 17.89 -50.43 -16.98
N LEU A 87 16.92 -51.34 -17.08
CA LEU A 87 15.60 -51.13 -17.67
C LEU A 87 14.51 -51.74 -16.78
N ILE A 88 13.46 -50.98 -16.53
CA ILE A 88 12.29 -51.39 -15.74
C ILE A 88 11.07 -51.45 -16.67
N SER A 89 10.51 -52.64 -16.90
CA SER A 89 9.27 -52.79 -17.65
C SER A 89 8.06 -52.36 -16.81
N LEU A 90 7.28 -51.42 -17.35
CA LEU A 90 6.05 -50.91 -16.77
C LEU A 90 4.94 -51.00 -17.83
N LYS A 91 3.70 -51.22 -17.38
CA LYS A 91 2.55 -51.11 -18.29
C LYS A 91 2.37 -49.65 -18.71
N SER A 92 1.70 -49.43 -19.82
CA SER A 92 1.26 -48.08 -20.17
C SER A 92 0.38 -47.49 -19.06
N GLY A 93 0.65 -46.25 -18.66
CA GLY A 93 -0.04 -45.61 -17.54
C GLY A 93 0.75 -44.47 -16.89
N LYS A 94 0.11 -43.82 -15.91
CA LYS A 94 0.69 -42.73 -15.11
C LYS A 94 1.28 -43.27 -13.81
N TYR A 95 2.46 -42.78 -13.47
CA TYR A 95 3.27 -43.23 -12.35
C TYR A 95 3.84 -42.04 -11.57
N LEU A 96 4.15 -42.27 -10.31
CA LEU A 96 4.94 -41.39 -9.46
C LEU A 96 6.20 -42.14 -9.05
N ALA A 97 7.37 -41.56 -9.34
CA ALA A 97 8.63 -42.05 -8.85
C ALA A 97 9.09 -41.17 -7.69
N GLU A 98 9.50 -41.82 -6.60
CA GLU A 98 9.93 -41.16 -5.39
C GLU A 98 11.24 -41.79 -4.88
N ALA A 99 12.22 -40.98 -4.51
CA ALA A 99 13.47 -41.43 -3.94
C ALA A 99 13.80 -40.66 -2.67
N TRP A 100 14.38 -41.33 -1.67
CA TRP A 100 14.92 -40.67 -0.49
C TRP A 100 16.12 -41.40 0.09
N THR A 101 17.00 -40.65 0.75
CA THR A 101 18.19 -41.17 1.44
C THR A 101 18.66 -40.23 2.55
N GLY A 102 19.62 -40.67 3.35
CA GLY A 102 20.15 -39.95 4.50
C GLY A 102 19.53 -40.39 5.82
N ASP A 103 19.95 -39.75 6.91
CA ASP A 103 19.57 -40.16 8.26
C ASP A 103 18.34 -39.37 8.73
N SER A 104 17.27 -40.08 9.11
CA SER A 104 16.05 -39.49 9.64
C SER A 104 16.18 -39.20 11.14
N VAL A 105 17.10 -38.30 11.50
CA VAL A 105 17.29 -37.81 12.87
C VAL A 105 16.36 -36.61 13.12
N SER A 106 15.72 -36.54 14.29
CA SER A 106 14.78 -35.45 14.63
C SER A 106 15.40 -34.06 14.45
N ALA A 107 16.63 -33.87 14.93
CA ALA A 107 17.38 -32.63 14.80
C ALA A 107 18.89 -32.92 14.80
N SER A 108 19.65 -32.35 13.87
CA SER A 108 21.10 -32.52 13.77
C SER A 108 21.77 -31.35 13.06
N PHE A 109 23.03 -31.04 13.40
CA PHE A 109 23.84 -30.08 12.66
C PHE A 109 24.53 -30.69 11.43
N GLY A 110 24.63 -32.02 11.36
CA GLY A 110 25.36 -32.72 10.28
C GLY A 110 24.53 -33.72 9.48
N SER A 111 23.41 -34.21 10.05
CA SER A 111 22.59 -35.25 9.42
C SER A 111 21.57 -34.63 8.49
N LYS A 112 21.74 -34.85 7.19
CA LYS A 112 20.84 -34.37 6.13
C LYS A 112 19.96 -35.52 5.64
N PHE A 113 18.74 -35.18 5.24
CA PHE A 113 17.77 -36.08 4.63
C PHE A 113 17.38 -35.54 3.26
N TYR A 114 17.49 -36.37 2.24
CA TYR A 114 17.27 -36.00 0.85
C TYR A 114 16.03 -36.69 0.30
N ARG A 115 15.25 -36.00 -0.52
CA ARG A 115 14.06 -36.55 -1.18
C ARG A 115 13.87 -35.95 -2.57
N GLY A 116 13.48 -36.77 -3.54
CA GLY A 116 13.09 -36.37 -4.88
C GLY A 116 11.80 -37.07 -5.28
N MET A 117 10.91 -36.36 -5.97
CA MET A 117 9.62 -36.90 -6.41
C MET A 117 9.30 -36.36 -7.81
N GLN A 118 8.90 -37.24 -8.72
CA GLN A 118 8.52 -36.85 -10.09
C GLN A 118 7.45 -37.76 -10.67
N GLU A 119 6.38 -37.15 -11.19
CA GLU A 119 5.35 -37.84 -11.98
C GLU A 119 5.85 -38.10 -13.41
N PHE A 120 5.47 -39.25 -13.98
CA PHE A 120 5.76 -39.60 -15.36
C PHE A 120 4.68 -40.52 -15.94
N THR A 121 4.62 -40.59 -17.26
CA THR A 121 3.72 -41.48 -17.99
C THR A 121 4.55 -42.40 -18.88
N ILE A 122 4.15 -43.66 -18.97
CA ILE A 122 4.69 -44.65 -19.92
C ILE A 122 3.63 -44.89 -20.99
N ALA A 123 3.99 -44.69 -22.25
CA ALA A 123 3.16 -45.08 -23.39
C ALA A 123 3.55 -46.48 -23.90
N ASP A 124 2.71 -47.08 -24.76
CA ASP A 124 2.99 -48.38 -25.38
C ASP A 124 4.25 -48.30 -26.27
N GLY A 125 5.22 -49.19 -26.05
CA GLY A 125 6.51 -49.19 -26.76
C GLY A 125 7.46 -48.05 -26.40
N ASP A 126 7.17 -47.26 -25.36
CA ASP A 126 7.98 -46.12 -24.93
C ASP A 126 9.32 -46.55 -24.30
N ASN A 127 10.35 -45.71 -24.46
CA ASN A 127 11.66 -45.86 -23.83
C ASN A 127 11.97 -44.57 -23.06
N LYS A 128 11.51 -44.50 -21.81
CA LYS A 128 11.58 -43.29 -21.00
C LYS A 128 12.85 -43.27 -20.15
N ALA A 129 13.58 -42.16 -20.18
CA ALA A 129 14.65 -41.89 -19.21
C ALA A 129 14.16 -40.89 -18.15
N LEU A 130 14.41 -41.19 -16.87
CA LEU A 130 14.02 -40.36 -15.74
C LEU A 130 15.20 -40.25 -14.75
N SER A 131 15.63 -39.02 -14.45
CA SER A 131 16.61 -38.75 -13.40
C SER A 131 15.95 -38.02 -12.22
N LEU A 132 15.79 -38.71 -11.10
CA LEU A 132 15.21 -38.16 -9.87
C LEU A 132 16.21 -37.29 -9.13
N LYS A 133 15.94 -36.00 -9.02
CA LYS A 133 16.78 -35.06 -8.27
C LYS A 133 16.37 -35.06 -6.80
N CYS A 134 17.21 -35.65 -5.95
CA CYS A 134 17.02 -35.75 -4.51
C CYS A 134 17.69 -34.55 -3.82
N ASN A 135 16.88 -33.58 -3.44
CA ASN A 135 17.31 -32.35 -2.75
C ASN A 135 17.12 -32.48 -1.24
N ILE A 136 17.73 -31.58 -0.46
CA ILE A 136 17.54 -31.51 0.99
C ILE A 136 16.05 -31.32 1.28
N ALA A 137 15.49 -32.20 2.10
CA ALA A 137 14.07 -32.23 2.43
C ALA A 137 13.81 -32.05 3.94
N ASN A 138 14.85 -31.67 4.69
CA ASN A 138 14.74 -31.15 6.04
C ASN A 138 14.06 -29.78 6.06
N VAL A 139 13.53 -29.40 7.21
CA VAL A 139 13.39 -27.98 7.55
C VAL A 139 14.75 -27.51 8.04
N VAL A 140 15.30 -26.47 7.43
CA VAL A 140 16.63 -25.94 7.78
C VAL A 140 16.44 -24.67 8.60
N VAL A 141 17.24 -24.49 9.65
CA VAL A 141 17.31 -23.23 10.39
C VAL A 141 18.74 -22.73 10.47
N SER A 142 18.90 -21.42 10.52
CA SER A 142 20.18 -20.75 10.75
C SER A 142 19.96 -19.44 11.49
N VAL A 143 21.03 -18.90 12.06
CA VAL A 143 21.03 -17.58 12.71
C VAL A 143 21.90 -16.67 11.86
N ASN A 144 21.42 -15.48 11.52
CA ASN A 144 22.23 -14.53 10.77
C ASN A 144 23.48 -14.15 11.59
N PRO A 145 24.71 -14.32 11.06
CA PRO A 145 25.96 -13.99 11.75
C PRO A 145 26.07 -12.55 12.25
N ASP A 146 25.31 -11.61 11.66
CA ASP A 146 25.23 -10.22 12.13
C ASP A 146 24.83 -10.11 13.61
N ALA A 147 24.11 -11.12 14.14
CA ALA A 147 23.77 -11.21 15.55
C ALA A 147 24.99 -11.19 16.49
N LEU A 148 26.15 -11.68 16.03
CA LEU A 148 27.40 -11.69 16.79
C LEU A 148 28.00 -10.29 16.96
N SER A 149 27.56 -9.32 16.16
CA SER A 149 28.06 -7.94 16.20
C SER A 149 27.24 -7.03 17.14
N LEU A 150 26.22 -7.56 17.83
CA LEU A 150 25.28 -6.78 18.64
C LEU A 150 25.77 -6.49 20.08
N GLY A 151 26.97 -6.95 20.46
CA GLY A 151 27.49 -6.77 21.81
C GLY A 151 26.74 -7.57 22.89
N ILE A 152 26.08 -8.66 22.49
CA ILE A 152 25.48 -9.65 23.40
C ILE A 152 26.53 -10.72 23.67
N THR A 153 26.83 -10.99 24.95
CA THR A 153 27.77 -12.04 25.36
C THR A 153 27.02 -13.28 25.84
N ASP A 154 27.57 -14.48 25.65
CA ASP A 154 26.92 -15.77 25.92
C ASP A 154 25.63 -15.96 25.10
N LEU A 155 25.64 -15.49 23.84
CA LEU A 155 24.50 -15.61 22.94
C LEU A 155 24.20 -17.09 22.62
N LYS A 156 22.97 -17.50 22.94
CA LYS A 156 22.42 -18.84 22.67
C LYS A 156 21.09 -18.71 21.93
N VAL A 157 20.97 -19.39 20.81
CA VAL A 157 19.71 -19.49 20.06
C VAL A 157 19.32 -20.95 19.93
N THR A 158 18.25 -21.35 20.61
CA THR A 158 17.73 -22.72 20.54
C THR A 158 16.54 -22.78 19.60
N PHE A 159 16.55 -23.71 18.64
CA PHE A 159 15.37 -24.12 17.87
C PHE A 159 14.90 -25.49 18.31
N SER A 160 13.59 -25.74 18.38
CA SER A 160 13.05 -27.03 18.82
C SER A 160 11.67 -27.37 18.27
N HIS A 161 11.35 -28.67 18.25
CA HIS A 161 9.99 -29.22 18.11
C HIS A 161 9.80 -30.37 19.11
N SER A 162 8.71 -31.13 19.01
CA SER A 162 8.33 -32.14 20.02
C SER A 162 9.34 -33.29 20.22
N ARG A 163 10.30 -33.50 19.31
CA ARG A 163 11.25 -34.63 19.35
C ARG A 163 12.73 -34.27 19.24
N GLY A 164 13.07 -32.98 19.17
CA GLY A 164 14.46 -32.56 18.98
C GLY A 164 14.65 -31.06 19.20
N SER A 165 15.88 -30.69 19.58
CA SER A 165 16.30 -29.30 19.74
C SER A 165 17.76 -29.13 19.34
N LEU A 166 18.11 -27.98 18.77
CA LEU A 166 19.48 -27.59 18.44
C LEU A 166 19.77 -26.22 19.05
N GLU A 167 20.94 -26.07 19.66
CA GLU A 167 21.41 -24.83 20.25
C GLU A 167 22.57 -24.27 19.43
N PHE A 168 22.37 -23.07 18.90
CA PHE A 168 23.39 -22.27 18.26
C PHE A 168 24.07 -21.40 19.30
N THR A 169 25.40 -21.45 19.33
CA THR A 169 26.25 -20.65 20.21
C THR A 169 27.16 -19.77 19.37
N GLU A 170 27.82 -18.81 20.00
CA GLU A 170 28.79 -17.93 19.33
C GLU A 170 29.83 -18.70 18.50
N ASP A 171 30.19 -19.91 18.92
CA ASP A 171 31.17 -20.77 18.25
C ASP A 171 30.70 -21.30 16.89
N ASN A 172 29.38 -21.47 16.69
CA ASN A 172 28.85 -22.16 15.51
C ASN A 172 27.91 -21.30 14.64
N ILE A 173 27.42 -20.16 15.13
CA ILE A 173 26.48 -19.28 14.41
C ILE A 173 26.98 -18.89 13.01
N ARG A 174 28.30 -18.75 12.82
CA ARG A 174 28.88 -18.31 11.54
C ARG A 174 28.64 -19.28 10.39
N ASP A 175 28.68 -20.58 10.68
CA ASP A 175 28.78 -21.61 9.65
C ASP A 175 27.75 -22.74 9.80
N ALA A 176 27.09 -22.85 10.96
CA ALA A 176 26.18 -23.95 11.24
C ALA A 176 24.81 -23.77 10.58
N LYS A 177 24.28 -24.89 10.07
CA LYS A 177 22.88 -25.03 9.71
C LYS A 177 22.28 -26.18 10.51
N GLY A 178 21.10 -25.95 11.07
CA GLY A 178 20.34 -26.94 11.82
C GLY A 178 19.33 -27.64 10.93
N TYR A 179 19.40 -28.97 10.86
CA TYR A 179 18.52 -29.78 10.02
C TYR A 179 17.49 -30.49 10.90
N PHE A 180 16.21 -30.19 10.68
CA PHE A 180 15.09 -30.76 11.42
C PHE A 180 14.27 -31.71 10.53
N MET A 181 13.89 -32.86 11.10
CA MET A 181 12.90 -33.77 10.53
C MET A 181 11.58 -33.59 11.28
N MET A 182 10.61 -32.96 10.61
CA MET A 182 9.31 -32.66 11.20
C MET A 182 8.44 -33.92 11.34
N PRO A 183 8.00 -34.30 12.56
CA PRO A 183 6.97 -35.32 12.74
C PRO A 183 5.65 -34.88 12.07
N ASN A 184 4.86 -35.83 11.55
CA ASN A 184 3.61 -35.50 10.84
C ASN A 184 2.61 -34.63 11.64
N ALA A 185 2.66 -34.71 12.97
CA ALA A 185 1.80 -33.93 13.88
C ALA A 185 2.34 -32.52 14.17
N ASP A 186 3.63 -32.27 13.98
CA ASP A 186 4.24 -30.97 14.22
C ASP A 186 4.19 -30.15 12.93
N LYS A 187 3.67 -28.93 13.01
CA LYS A 187 3.66 -27.97 11.91
C LYS A 187 4.58 -26.77 12.16
N ASN A 188 5.15 -26.66 13.35
CA ASN A 188 5.80 -25.45 13.84
C ASN A 188 7.17 -25.74 14.45
N LEU A 189 8.08 -24.76 14.41
CA LEU A 189 9.32 -24.75 15.17
C LEU A 189 9.26 -23.66 16.24
N SER A 190 9.68 -23.98 17.47
CA SER A 190 9.87 -22.99 18.53
C SER A 190 11.29 -22.46 18.48
N TYR A 191 11.48 -21.17 18.79
CA TYR A 191 12.81 -20.60 19.01
C TYR A 191 12.91 -19.91 20.37
N LYS A 192 14.13 -19.89 20.92
CA LYS A 192 14.48 -19.21 22.16
C LYS A 192 15.85 -18.54 21.99
N VAL A 193 15.92 -17.23 22.24
CA VAL A 193 17.15 -16.42 22.23
C VAL A 193 17.50 -16.06 23.66
N GLU A 194 18.72 -16.35 24.08
CA GLU A 194 19.28 -16.10 25.41
C GLU A 194 20.66 -15.44 25.29
N GLY A 195 21.04 -14.61 26.26
CA GLY A 195 22.37 -14.01 26.33
C GLY A 195 22.44 -12.93 27.42
N LEU A 196 23.57 -12.23 27.51
CA LEU A 196 23.80 -11.13 28.46
C LEU A 196 24.11 -9.84 27.70
N LYS A 197 23.54 -8.72 28.14
CA LYS A 197 23.93 -7.37 27.69
C LYS A 197 25.34 -7.02 28.17
N ALA A 198 25.93 -5.98 27.60
CA ALA A 198 27.21 -5.42 28.05
C ALA A 198 27.25 -5.03 29.54
N ASP A 199 26.10 -4.77 30.18
CA ASP A 199 25.97 -4.47 31.61
C ASP A 199 25.76 -5.71 32.50
N GLY A 200 25.77 -6.92 31.92
CA GLY A 200 25.55 -8.19 32.61
C GLY A 200 24.08 -8.59 32.78
N THR A 201 23.12 -7.80 32.29
CA THR A 201 21.69 -8.12 32.38
C THR A 201 21.30 -9.26 31.44
N PRO A 202 20.58 -10.29 31.89
CA PRO A 202 20.14 -11.37 31.02
C PRO A 202 19.04 -10.93 30.04
N ILE A 203 19.15 -11.40 28.81
CA ILE A 203 18.15 -11.27 27.74
C ILE A 203 17.53 -12.64 27.52
N LYS A 204 16.20 -12.69 27.42
CA LYS A 204 15.45 -13.87 27.01
C LYS A 204 14.28 -13.49 26.09
N LYS A 205 14.18 -14.14 24.93
CA LYS A 205 13.05 -13.97 24.00
C LYS A 205 12.65 -15.32 23.40
N GLU A 206 11.36 -15.62 23.41
CA GLU A 206 10.80 -16.87 22.88
C GLU A 206 9.75 -16.57 21.80
N GLY A 207 9.58 -17.48 20.85
CA GLY A 207 8.56 -17.39 19.81
C GLY A 207 8.39 -18.67 19.01
N ILE A 208 7.51 -18.63 18.01
CA ILE A 208 7.13 -19.80 17.20
C ILE A 208 7.13 -19.42 15.71
N ILE A 209 7.78 -20.25 14.89
CA ILE A 209 7.69 -20.26 13.44
C ILE A 209 6.52 -21.17 13.05
N GLN A 210 5.46 -20.58 12.51
CA GLN A 210 4.23 -21.30 12.18
C GLN A 210 4.32 -21.94 10.79
N ASN A 211 3.76 -23.14 10.63
CA ASN A 211 3.58 -23.83 9.35
C ASN A 211 4.89 -23.99 8.54
N VAL A 212 5.96 -24.44 9.18
CA VAL A 212 7.25 -24.63 8.51
C VAL A 212 7.16 -25.65 7.38
N GLU A 213 7.75 -25.31 6.24
CA GLU A 213 7.73 -26.12 5.04
C GLU A 213 9.04 -26.92 4.88
N ARG A 214 8.93 -28.13 4.33
CA ARG A 214 10.11 -28.96 4.04
C ARG A 214 10.87 -28.36 2.87
N ALA A 215 12.19 -28.53 2.85
CA ALA A 215 13.06 -27.94 1.83
C ALA A 215 13.03 -26.39 1.85
N HIS A 216 12.86 -25.80 3.04
CA HIS A 216 12.97 -24.37 3.27
C HIS A 216 14.04 -24.11 4.35
N GLU A 217 14.74 -22.98 4.25
CA GLU A 217 15.62 -22.45 5.29
C GLU A 217 14.96 -21.25 5.98
N TYR A 218 14.84 -21.34 7.30
CA TYR A 218 14.33 -20.28 8.16
C TYR A 218 15.50 -19.58 8.86
N VAL A 219 15.84 -18.38 8.40
CA VAL A 219 16.97 -17.59 8.92
C VAL A 219 16.47 -16.63 10.00
N LEU A 220 16.97 -16.77 11.23
CA LEU A 220 16.63 -15.88 12.34
C LEU A 220 17.58 -14.68 12.35
N ASN A 221 17.01 -13.51 12.07
CA ASN A 221 17.69 -12.22 12.12
C ASN A 221 17.42 -11.56 13.47
N ILE A 222 18.50 -11.16 14.16
CA ILE A 222 18.45 -10.39 15.41
C ILE A 222 18.97 -8.99 15.08
N THR A 223 18.21 -7.96 15.42
CA THR A 223 18.59 -6.55 15.18
C THR A 223 18.38 -5.71 16.44
N ALA A 224 19.14 -4.64 16.61
CA ALA A 224 18.92 -3.66 17.68
C ALA A 224 17.87 -2.62 17.24
N GLU A 225 16.92 -2.26 18.12
CA GLU A 225 15.99 -1.16 17.85
C GLU A 225 16.68 0.21 18.00
N ALA A 226 16.42 1.13 17.06
CA ALA A 226 16.79 2.53 17.18
C ALA A 226 15.70 3.29 17.94
N GLY A 227 16.04 3.85 19.11
CA GLY A 227 15.16 4.75 19.86
C GLY A 227 14.87 4.28 21.29
N GLY A 228 15.76 4.63 22.22
CA GLY A 228 15.56 4.46 23.66
C GLY A 228 16.62 5.27 24.41
N ASN A 229 16.17 6.25 25.19
CA ASN A 229 16.95 7.27 25.89
C ASN A 229 18.21 6.78 26.62
N ASN A 230 19.19 7.69 26.79
CA ASN A 230 20.50 7.59 27.47
C ASN A 230 20.52 6.90 28.86
N GLN A 231 20.13 5.63 28.96
CA GLN A 231 20.47 4.68 30.02
C GLN A 231 20.45 3.25 29.41
N GLY A 232 21.61 2.84 28.88
CA GLY A 232 22.01 1.46 28.54
C GLY A 232 20.93 0.37 28.41
N GLY A 233 20.17 0.34 27.31
CA GLY A 233 19.29 -0.80 27.01
C GLY A 233 19.05 -0.99 25.52
N ALA A 234 19.70 -1.98 24.90
CA ALA A 234 19.34 -2.45 23.56
C ALA A 234 18.08 -3.33 23.63
N LEU A 235 17.01 -2.94 22.93
CA LEU A 235 15.85 -3.78 22.61
C LEU A 235 16.20 -4.59 21.35
N ILE A 236 15.97 -5.90 21.36
CA ILE A 236 16.23 -6.77 20.20
C ILE A 236 14.93 -7.04 19.43
N LYS A 237 14.97 -6.92 18.10
CA LYS A 237 13.89 -7.29 17.18
C LYS A 237 14.27 -8.56 16.42
N ILE A 238 13.35 -9.51 16.37
CA ILE A 238 13.51 -10.79 15.67
C ILE A 238 12.68 -10.78 14.39
N ARG A 239 13.32 -11.10 13.27
CA ARG A 239 12.66 -11.35 11.97
C ARG A 239 13.11 -12.72 11.46
N ILE A 240 12.21 -13.46 10.83
CA ILE A 240 12.52 -14.76 10.23
C ILE A 240 12.31 -14.65 8.73
N ASP A 241 13.34 -14.96 7.96
CA ASP A 241 13.24 -15.08 6.50
C ASP A 241 13.00 -16.54 6.13
N ASP A 242 12.06 -16.79 5.21
CA ASP A 242 11.72 -18.10 4.68
C ASP A 242 12.27 -18.21 3.26
N ILE A 243 13.26 -19.09 3.06
CA ILE A 243 13.98 -19.25 1.79
C ILE A 243 13.70 -20.66 1.23
N PRO A 244 12.96 -20.78 0.11
CA PRO A 244 12.75 -22.08 -0.52
C PRO A 244 14.07 -22.61 -1.09
N LEU A 245 14.39 -23.87 -0.80
CA LEU A 245 15.59 -24.58 -1.27
C LEU A 245 15.32 -25.26 -2.62
N ILE A 246 14.81 -24.49 -3.60
CA ILE A 246 14.55 -24.97 -4.96
C ILE A 246 15.70 -24.62 -5.90
N GLU A 247 16.12 -25.58 -6.72
CA GLU A 247 16.97 -25.32 -7.88
C GLU A 247 16.11 -25.31 -9.15
N GLU A 248 15.80 -24.13 -9.67
CA GLU A 248 15.34 -23.95 -11.04
C GLU A 248 16.51 -23.44 -11.88
N VAL A 249 17.07 -24.30 -12.74
CA VAL A 249 17.98 -23.82 -13.80
C VAL A 249 17.11 -23.53 -15.01
N VAL A 250 16.68 -22.27 -15.15
CA VAL A 250 16.12 -21.77 -16.40
C VAL A 250 17.23 -21.03 -17.15
N GLU A 251 17.74 -21.61 -18.24
CA GLU A 251 18.53 -20.84 -19.19
C GLU A 251 17.57 -19.90 -19.96
N ILE A 252 17.32 -18.71 -19.43
CA ILE A 252 16.53 -17.68 -20.12
C ILE A 252 17.45 -16.96 -21.10
N TYR A 253 17.42 -17.38 -22.36
CA TYR A 253 18.05 -16.61 -23.43
C TYR A 253 17.23 -15.34 -23.70
N GLY A 254 17.90 -14.19 -23.82
CA GLY A 254 17.27 -12.93 -24.20
C GLY A 254 16.71 -12.96 -25.63
N ARG A 255 15.75 -12.08 -25.92
CA ARG A 255 15.34 -11.77 -27.30
C ARG A 255 16.52 -11.13 -28.05
N PRO A 256 16.50 -11.08 -29.40
CA PRO A 256 17.50 -10.31 -30.14
C PRO A 256 17.63 -8.88 -29.62
N THR A 257 18.85 -8.35 -29.63
CA THR A 257 19.16 -6.95 -29.30
C THR A 257 19.17 -6.14 -30.58
N ILE A 258 18.57 -4.95 -30.55
CA ILE A 258 18.56 -3.98 -31.65
C ILE A 258 18.87 -2.62 -31.02
N GLU A 259 20.00 -2.02 -31.42
CA GLU A 259 20.54 -0.80 -30.82
C GLU A 259 21.04 0.16 -31.90
N GLY A 260 20.94 1.47 -31.64
CA GLY A 260 21.61 2.47 -32.47
C GLY A 260 23.08 2.60 -32.05
N VAL A 261 23.98 2.71 -33.01
CA VAL A 261 25.39 3.04 -32.77
C VAL A 261 25.52 4.55 -32.80
N GLU A 262 25.99 5.14 -31.70
CA GLU A 262 26.13 6.60 -31.52
C GLU A 262 24.80 7.39 -31.59
N PHE A 263 23.65 6.71 -31.54
CA PHE A 263 22.34 7.33 -31.34
C PHE A 263 21.41 6.42 -30.57
N ASN A 264 20.43 7.00 -29.88
CA ASN A 264 19.38 6.23 -29.20
C ASN A 264 18.26 5.91 -30.18
N ILE A 265 18.06 4.63 -30.51
CA ILE A 265 17.01 4.19 -31.43
C ILE A 265 15.59 4.42 -30.90
N ASP A 266 15.42 4.67 -29.60
CA ASP A 266 14.12 4.99 -28.98
C ASP A 266 13.74 6.47 -29.12
N GLU A 267 14.68 7.32 -29.56
CA GLU A 267 14.43 8.74 -29.83
C GLU A 267 14.20 9.00 -31.32
N GLN A 268 13.56 10.12 -31.65
CA GLN A 268 13.43 10.54 -33.04
C GLN A 268 14.78 10.96 -33.61
N VAL A 269 15.09 10.48 -34.81
CA VAL A 269 16.12 11.07 -35.65
C VAL A 269 15.53 12.32 -36.29
N VAL A 270 16.00 13.49 -35.87
CA VAL A 270 15.49 14.80 -36.31
C VAL A 270 16.45 15.41 -37.33
N GLY A 271 15.91 15.91 -38.43
CA GLY A 271 16.67 16.64 -39.43
C GLY A 271 15.79 17.19 -40.54
N ILE A 272 16.36 18.04 -41.38
CA ILE A 272 15.69 18.63 -42.53
C ILE A 272 16.29 17.99 -43.80
N PRO A 273 15.50 17.23 -44.59
CA PRO A 273 15.97 16.59 -45.82
C PRO A 273 16.65 17.58 -46.77
N GLY A 274 17.82 17.20 -47.30
CA GLY A 274 18.58 18.01 -48.26
C GLY A 274 19.50 19.07 -47.63
N THR A 275 19.52 19.20 -46.31
CA THR A 275 20.45 20.12 -45.60
C THR A 275 21.90 19.65 -45.79
N PRO A 276 22.85 20.52 -46.18
CA PRO A 276 24.25 20.16 -46.37
C PRO A 276 24.92 19.59 -45.10
N GLU A 277 25.84 18.65 -45.28
CA GLU A 277 26.58 18.04 -44.17
C GLU A 277 27.37 19.09 -43.38
N GLY A 278 27.30 19.03 -42.05
CA GLY A 278 27.93 20.00 -41.15
C GLY A 278 27.08 21.23 -40.82
N GLU A 279 25.93 21.43 -41.48
CA GLU A 279 24.96 22.47 -41.12
C GLU A 279 24.00 22.01 -40.01
N LYS A 280 23.39 22.97 -39.31
CA LYS A 280 22.40 22.69 -38.27
C LYS A 280 21.19 21.96 -38.88
N ASN A 281 20.73 20.90 -38.23
CA ASN A 281 19.63 20.02 -38.67
C ASN A 281 19.95 19.15 -39.90
N ALA A 282 21.23 19.04 -40.31
CA ALA A 282 21.62 18.06 -41.31
C ALA A 282 21.48 16.63 -40.79
N PHE A 283 20.86 15.75 -41.58
CA PHE A 283 20.94 14.32 -41.31
C PHE A 283 22.38 13.82 -41.46
N THR A 284 22.69 12.77 -40.69
CA THR A 284 23.95 12.05 -40.72
C THR A 284 23.65 10.56 -40.83
N ASP A 285 24.65 9.77 -41.20
CA ASP A 285 24.52 8.31 -41.22
C ASP A 285 24.08 7.79 -39.84
N LYS A 286 23.22 6.76 -39.86
CA LYS A 286 22.73 6.06 -38.66
C LYS A 286 22.94 4.58 -38.84
N ILE A 287 23.61 3.97 -37.87
CA ILE A 287 23.93 2.54 -37.90
C ILE A 287 23.10 1.84 -36.83
N VAL A 288 22.31 0.86 -37.23
CA VAL A 288 21.58 -0.02 -36.32
C VAL A 288 22.31 -1.35 -36.22
N TYR A 289 22.66 -1.71 -34.99
CA TYR A 289 23.31 -2.96 -34.64
C TYR A 289 22.28 -3.99 -34.17
N VAL A 290 22.39 -5.22 -34.68
CA VAL A 290 21.48 -6.32 -34.32
C VAL A 290 22.28 -7.55 -33.89
N ARG A 291 21.91 -8.15 -32.76
CA ARG A 291 22.55 -9.36 -32.22
C ARG A 291 21.51 -10.38 -31.76
N GLY A 292 21.72 -11.67 -32.03
CA GLY A 292 20.85 -12.75 -31.55
C GLY A 292 21.62 -14.05 -31.26
N TYR A 293 21.19 -14.80 -30.25
CA TYR A 293 21.76 -16.12 -29.90
C TYR A 293 21.33 -17.20 -30.90
N GLU A 294 22.20 -18.18 -31.17
CA GLU A 294 22.01 -19.30 -32.09
C GLU A 294 21.78 -18.92 -33.57
N GLY A 295 21.97 -17.63 -33.91
CA GLY A 295 21.80 -17.07 -35.24
C GLY A 295 20.61 -16.11 -35.35
N ILE A 296 20.53 -15.38 -36.46
CA ILE A 296 19.37 -14.57 -36.83
C ILE A 296 18.84 -15.13 -38.14
N TYR A 297 17.61 -15.64 -38.15
CA TYR A 297 17.02 -16.21 -39.37
C TYR A 297 16.12 -15.22 -40.12
N ARG A 298 15.66 -14.16 -39.45
CA ARG A 298 14.89 -13.07 -40.06
C ARG A 298 15.34 -11.73 -39.52
N LEU A 299 15.61 -10.81 -40.43
CA LEU A 299 15.81 -9.39 -40.14
C LEU A 299 14.95 -8.58 -41.11
N GLN A 300 13.80 -8.10 -40.65
CA GLN A 300 12.79 -7.49 -41.48
C GLN A 300 12.71 -5.98 -41.21
N LEU A 301 12.78 -5.20 -42.29
CA LEU A 301 12.46 -3.77 -42.33
C LEU A 301 11.01 -3.62 -42.78
N ARG A 302 10.18 -2.96 -41.97
CA ARG A 302 8.76 -2.81 -42.25
C ARG A 302 8.32 -1.36 -41.99
N GLY A 303 8.32 -0.57 -43.06
CA GLY A 303 7.85 0.80 -43.05
C GLY A 303 6.32 0.93 -43.14
N GLY A 304 5.61 -0.12 -43.58
CA GLY A 304 4.16 -0.09 -43.75
C GLY A 304 3.71 1.04 -44.68
N GLN A 305 2.57 1.67 -44.37
CA GLN A 305 1.99 2.72 -45.21
C GLN A 305 2.93 3.91 -45.45
N ASN A 306 3.72 4.31 -44.44
CA ASN A 306 4.69 5.42 -44.54
C ASN A 306 5.65 5.29 -45.73
N PHE A 307 6.00 4.06 -46.09
CA PHE A 307 6.95 3.76 -47.15
C PHE A 307 6.30 3.13 -48.38
N GLN A 308 5.10 2.54 -48.25
CA GLN A 308 4.29 2.09 -49.39
C GLN A 308 3.88 3.27 -50.29
N GLU A 309 3.45 4.39 -49.71
CA GLU A 309 3.04 5.58 -50.45
C GLU A 309 4.20 6.24 -51.22
N LEU A 310 5.42 6.04 -50.73
CA LEU A 310 6.65 6.48 -51.40
C LEU A 310 7.15 5.50 -52.47
N GLY A 311 6.46 4.35 -52.65
CA GLY A 311 6.93 3.28 -53.54
C GLY A 311 8.23 2.64 -53.08
N HIS A 312 8.59 2.77 -51.80
CA HIS A 312 9.88 2.32 -51.30
C HIS A 312 9.86 0.82 -50.96
N ILE A 313 10.90 0.10 -51.37
CA ILE A 313 11.04 -1.35 -51.16
C ILE A 313 11.03 -1.82 -49.69
N ILE A 314 11.25 -0.93 -48.71
CA ILE A 314 11.23 -1.27 -47.27
C ILE A 314 9.84 -1.18 -46.65
N ALA A 315 8.79 -0.99 -47.47
CA ALA A 315 7.40 -1.19 -47.05
C ALA A 315 7.24 -2.51 -46.28
N ASP A 316 7.83 -3.58 -46.81
CA ASP A 316 8.00 -4.88 -46.17
C ASP A 316 9.17 -5.66 -46.83
N LEU A 317 10.32 -5.74 -46.17
CA LEU A 317 11.53 -6.35 -46.72
C LEU A 317 12.26 -7.18 -45.66
N ASN A 318 12.60 -8.44 -45.97
CA ASN A 318 13.47 -9.27 -45.13
C ASN A 318 14.89 -9.32 -45.69
N LEU A 319 15.87 -8.83 -44.93
CA LEU A 319 17.29 -8.71 -45.30
C LEU A 319 18.06 -10.05 -45.38
N ILE A 320 17.47 -11.16 -44.94
CA ILE A 320 18.11 -12.49 -44.86
C ILE A 320 17.61 -13.45 -45.97
N GLN A 321 16.86 -12.97 -46.97
CA GLN A 321 16.45 -13.80 -48.14
C GLN A 321 17.49 -13.80 -49.28
N SER A 322 17.48 -14.87 -50.08
CA SER A 322 18.48 -15.18 -51.12
C SER A 322 18.42 -14.32 -52.39
N ASP A 323 17.36 -13.53 -52.62
CA ASP A 323 17.12 -12.81 -53.89
C ASP A 323 17.06 -11.26 -53.73
N ILE A 324 17.69 -10.71 -52.70
CA ILE A 324 17.65 -9.25 -52.46
C ILE A 324 18.61 -8.51 -53.40
N ASN A 325 18.08 -7.53 -54.12
CA ASN A 325 18.87 -6.62 -54.94
C ASN A 325 19.63 -5.60 -54.07
N LYS A 326 20.85 -5.95 -53.64
CA LYS A 326 21.72 -5.06 -52.84
C LYS A 326 21.93 -3.68 -53.47
N ALA A 327 22.08 -3.62 -54.79
CA ALA A 327 22.32 -2.37 -55.51
C ALA A 327 21.12 -1.40 -55.43
N GLU A 328 19.89 -1.93 -55.37
CA GLU A 328 18.68 -1.13 -55.23
C GLU A 328 18.53 -0.54 -53.83
N LEU A 329 18.87 -1.30 -52.78
CA LEU A 329 18.90 -0.78 -51.40
C LEU A 329 20.00 0.27 -51.22
N GLU A 330 21.18 0.03 -51.79
CA GLU A 330 22.28 0.99 -51.78
C GLU A 330 21.91 2.31 -52.46
N ALA A 331 21.15 2.25 -53.58
CA ALA A 331 20.63 3.44 -54.26
C ALA A 331 19.64 4.25 -53.41
N HIS A 332 18.89 3.58 -52.52
CA HIS A 332 18.01 4.22 -51.53
C HIS A 332 18.75 4.60 -50.23
N GLY A 333 20.09 4.47 -50.19
CA GLY A 333 20.90 4.85 -49.04
C GLY A 333 20.89 3.85 -47.88
N ILE A 334 20.48 2.60 -48.11
CA ILE A 334 20.48 1.55 -47.09
C ILE A 334 21.51 0.48 -47.44
N THR A 335 22.42 0.19 -46.52
CA THR A 335 23.38 -0.91 -46.65
C THR A 335 23.32 -1.81 -45.42
N TRP A 336 23.77 -3.06 -45.55
CA TRP A 336 23.90 -3.93 -44.39
C TRP A 336 25.06 -4.91 -44.52
N ASP A 337 25.58 -5.34 -43.37
CA ASP A 337 26.62 -6.35 -43.22
C ASP A 337 26.16 -7.48 -42.28
N GLY A 338 26.60 -8.71 -42.56
CA GLY A 338 26.19 -9.94 -41.87
C GLY A 338 25.00 -10.70 -42.49
N PRO A 339 24.47 -11.75 -41.82
CA PRO A 339 24.84 -12.19 -40.47
C PRO A 339 26.25 -12.77 -40.40
N ASN A 340 27.04 -12.25 -39.47
CA ASN A 340 28.37 -12.77 -39.13
C ASN A 340 28.26 -13.63 -37.88
N ASP A 341 28.74 -14.87 -37.94
CA ASP A 341 28.80 -15.77 -36.80
C ASP A 341 29.92 -15.33 -35.83
N VAL A 342 29.55 -15.14 -34.56
CA VAL A 342 30.46 -14.81 -33.47
C VAL A 342 30.16 -15.71 -32.26
N TYR A 343 31.09 -15.77 -31.32
CA TYR A 343 30.92 -16.55 -30.09
C TYR A 343 30.97 -15.64 -28.87
N ASP A 344 30.01 -15.82 -27.97
CA ASP A 344 29.95 -15.06 -26.74
C ASP A 344 31.13 -15.44 -25.84
N ALA A 345 31.95 -14.46 -25.45
CA ALA A 345 33.19 -14.73 -24.72
C ALA A 345 32.96 -15.28 -23.31
N ALA A 346 31.79 -15.03 -22.70
CA ALA A 346 31.46 -15.49 -21.35
C ALA A 346 30.81 -16.88 -21.34
N THR A 347 29.98 -17.19 -22.34
CA THR A 347 29.17 -18.41 -22.40
C THR A 347 29.64 -19.42 -23.46
N GLY A 348 30.53 -19.02 -24.38
CA GLY A 348 31.01 -19.84 -25.50
C GLY A 348 29.93 -20.18 -26.55
N LYS A 349 28.74 -19.57 -26.44
CA LYS A 349 27.60 -19.86 -27.31
C LYS A 349 27.68 -19.08 -28.63
N ARG A 350 27.17 -19.69 -29.69
CA ARG A 350 27.08 -19.07 -31.02
C ARG A 350 26.06 -17.92 -30.99
N MET A 351 26.42 -16.81 -31.60
CA MET A 351 25.55 -15.67 -31.88
C MET A 351 25.74 -15.22 -33.33
N ALA A 352 24.78 -14.49 -33.86
CA ALA A 352 24.92 -13.75 -35.10
C ALA A 352 24.84 -12.24 -34.85
N GLU A 353 25.68 -11.50 -35.56
CA GLU A 353 25.73 -10.04 -35.55
C GLU A 353 25.46 -9.49 -36.95
N MET A 354 24.68 -8.41 -37.00
CA MET A 354 24.37 -7.67 -38.23
C MET A 354 24.43 -6.17 -38.00
N ARG A 355 24.76 -5.41 -39.04
CA ARG A 355 24.78 -3.95 -39.05
C ARG A 355 23.95 -3.44 -40.22
N ILE A 356 22.99 -2.57 -39.97
CA ILE A 356 22.23 -1.85 -40.99
C ILE A 356 22.70 -0.40 -40.96
N THR A 357 23.12 0.15 -42.09
CA THR A 357 23.47 1.58 -42.20
C THR A 357 22.41 2.28 -43.02
N PHE A 358 21.71 3.22 -42.40
CA PHE A 358 20.89 4.22 -43.07
C PHE A 358 21.77 5.45 -43.32
N LYS A 359 22.18 5.63 -44.56
CA LYS A 359 23.03 6.77 -44.95
C LYS A 359 22.24 8.07 -44.90
N LYS A 360 22.91 9.22 -44.82
CA LYS A 360 22.31 10.54 -44.99
C LYS A 360 21.36 10.60 -46.19
N ALA A 361 21.77 9.99 -47.31
CA ALA A 361 20.96 9.90 -48.51
C ALA A 361 19.59 9.24 -48.29
N PHE A 362 19.47 8.24 -47.43
CA PHE A 362 18.16 7.64 -47.09
C PHE A 362 17.22 8.70 -46.50
N PHE A 363 17.71 9.46 -45.53
CA PHE A 363 16.93 10.50 -44.85
C PHE A 363 16.62 11.69 -45.77
N ASP A 364 17.56 12.09 -46.64
CA ASP A 364 17.37 13.18 -47.59
C ASP A 364 16.29 12.89 -48.66
N HIS A 365 16.00 11.62 -48.95
CA HIS A 365 14.95 11.23 -49.89
C HIS A 365 13.56 11.15 -49.24
N LEU A 366 13.44 11.34 -47.92
CA LEU A 366 12.14 11.40 -47.26
C LEU A 366 11.51 12.78 -47.45
N PRO A 367 10.29 12.89 -48.01
CA PRO A 367 9.60 14.17 -48.08
C PRO A 367 9.38 14.80 -46.70
N GLN A 368 9.35 16.12 -46.64
CA GLN A 368 8.93 16.81 -45.42
C GLN A 368 7.43 16.63 -45.21
N LYS A 369 7.04 16.32 -43.97
CA LYS A 369 5.63 16.31 -43.53
C LYS A 369 5.55 16.66 -42.04
N ASP A 370 4.37 16.99 -41.55
CA ASP A 370 4.13 17.43 -40.16
C ASP A 370 4.01 16.25 -39.17
N THR A 371 4.31 15.03 -39.62
CA THR A 371 4.29 13.81 -38.81
C THR A 371 5.57 13.03 -39.01
N GLU A 372 5.90 12.13 -38.09
CA GLU A 372 7.10 11.30 -38.23
C GLU A 372 6.93 10.18 -39.27
N TYR A 373 8.06 9.73 -39.82
CA TYR A 373 8.17 8.42 -40.46
C TYR A 373 8.50 7.36 -39.42
N ARG A 374 7.86 6.20 -39.51
CA ARG A 374 8.13 5.03 -38.66
C ARG A 374 8.58 3.85 -39.50
N LEU A 375 9.71 3.26 -39.13
CA LEU A 375 10.27 2.06 -39.76
C LEU A 375 10.54 1.00 -38.70
N ASP A 376 9.79 -0.08 -38.70
CA ASP A 376 10.03 -1.22 -37.80
C ASP A 376 11.24 -2.03 -38.28
N ILE A 377 12.13 -2.35 -37.35
CA ILE A 377 13.25 -3.27 -37.50
C ILE A 377 12.94 -4.48 -36.63
N ILE A 378 12.69 -5.62 -37.27
CA ILE A 378 12.18 -6.84 -36.63
C ILE A 378 13.23 -7.93 -36.79
N ALA A 379 13.89 -8.29 -35.70
CA ALA A 379 14.86 -9.37 -35.65
C ALA A 379 14.24 -10.60 -35.00
N ARG A 380 14.55 -11.78 -35.55
CA ARG A 380 14.15 -13.07 -34.97
C ARG A 380 15.34 -14.02 -34.90
N ASP A 381 15.60 -14.53 -33.70
CA ASP A 381 16.67 -15.48 -33.45
C ASP A 381 16.35 -16.89 -33.96
N ASN A 382 17.38 -17.71 -34.12
CA ASN A 382 17.31 -19.08 -34.61
C ASN A 382 17.36 -20.12 -33.47
N GLN A 383 16.85 -19.76 -32.29
CA GLN A 383 16.76 -20.67 -31.14
C GLN A 383 15.68 -21.74 -31.35
N ALA A 384 15.72 -22.83 -30.55
CA ALA A 384 14.70 -23.89 -30.57
C ALA A 384 13.28 -23.37 -30.26
N GLN A 385 13.18 -22.31 -29.46
CA GLN A 385 11.96 -21.51 -29.28
C GLN A 385 12.24 -20.08 -29.74
N PRO A 386 12.03 -19.75 -31.02
CA PRO A 386 12.44 -18.48 -31.58
C PRO A 386 11.78 -17.28 -30.91
N LYS A 387 12.54 -16.21 -30.67
CA LYS A 387 12.05 -14.96 -30.09
C LYS A 387 12.23 -13.77 -31.03
N ASP A 388 11.25 -12.88 -30.99
CA ASP A 388 11.19 -11.69 -31.84
C ASP A 388 11.48 -10.44 -31.00
N ARG A 389 12.26 -9.52 -31.57
CA ARG A 389 12.41 -8.14 -31.08
C ARG A 389 12.06 -7.18 -32.21
N THR A 390 11.26 -6.17 -31.87
CA THR A 390 11.00 -5.03 -32.74
C THR A 390 11.54 -3.76 -32.09
N LYS A 391 12.21 -2.92 -32.87
CA LYS A 391 12.49 -1.51 -32.56
C LYS A 391 12.02 -0.67 -33.74
N THR A 392 11.51 0.52 -33.49
CA THR A 392 11.00 1.40 -34.54
C THR A 392 11.94 2.59 -34.68
N LEU A 393 12.59 2.73 -35.84
CA LEU A 393 13.30 3.95 -36.19
C LEU A 393 12.27 5.03 -36.52
N ARG A 394 12.24 6.08 -35.70
CA ARG A 394 11.34 7.23 -35.84
C ARG A 394 12.11 8.40 -36.44
N VAL A 395 11.61 9.01 -37.51
CA VAL A 395 12.30 10.11 -38.22
C VAL A 395 11.38 11.31 -38.34
N ALA A 396 11.80 12.46 -37.82
CA ALA A 396 11.12 13.74 -38.01
C ALA A 396 11.84 14.53 -39.11
N THR A 397 11.12 14.85 -40.19
CA THR A 397 11.66 15.56 -41.37
C THR A 397 11.33 17.06 -41.40
N SER A 398 10.60 17.56 -40.39
CA SER A 398 10.21 18.96 -40.22
C SER A 398 10.16 19.32 -38.74
N GLU A 399 10.14 20.61 -38.40
CA GLU A 399 9.98 21.09 -37.03
C GLU A 399 8.62 20.66 -36.43
N ALA A 400 7.55 20.66 -37.23
CA ALA A 400 6.22 20.22 -36.80
C ALA A 400 6.13 18.71 -36.50
N ALA A 401 7.02 17.89 -37.08
CA ALA A 401 7.08 16.46 -36.83
C ALA A 401 7.89 16.08 -35.57
N VAL A 402 8.60 17.04 -34.95
CA VAL A 402 9.40 16.79 -33.75
C VAL A 402 8.47 16.56 -32.57
N GLU A 403 8.66 15.42 -31.90
CA GLU A 403 8.00 15.11 -30.65
C GLU A 403 8.52 16.04 -29.55
N VAL A 404 7.66 16.93 -29.07
CA VAL A 404 7.93 17.73 -27.88
C VAL A 404 7.62 16.86 -26.66
N LYS A 405 8.67 16.30 -26.05
CA LYS A 405 8.54 15.64 -24.74
C LYS A 405 8.00 16.66 -23.74
N ALA A 406 7.04 16.25 -22.90
CA ALA A 406 6.48 17.13 -21.88
C ALA A 406 7.61 17.65 -20.96
N PRO A 407 7.90 18.97 -20.92
CA PRO A 407 8.93 19.53 -20.05
C PRO A 407 8.48 19.55 -18.59
N VAL A 408 7.17 19.43 -18.35
CA VAL A 408 6.53 19.34 -17.04
C VAL A 408 5.32 18.42 -17.10
N GLU A 409 5.01 17.79 -15.98
CA GLU A 409 3.83 16.94 -15.81
C GLU A 409 3.10 17.33 -14.52
N ALA A 410 1.77 17.26 -14.52
CA ALA A 410 1.01 17.36 -13.29
C ALA A 410 1.00 16.00 -12.60
N ALA A 411 1.12 15.97 -11.28
CA ALA A 411 0.84 14.75 -10.53
C ALA A 411 -0.64 14.36 -10.69
N PRO A 412 -0.99 13.09 -10.47
CA PRO A 412 -2.39 12.69 -10.30
C PRO A 412 -3.07 13.50 -9.19
N ALA A 413 -4.41 13.53 -9.23
CA ALA A 413 -5.20 14.16 -8.16
C ALA A 413 -4.78 13.64 -6.78
N PRO A 414 -4.59 14.53 -5.78
CA PRO A 414 -4.28 14.10 -4.42
C PRO A 414 -5.30 13.09 -3.92
N ASP A 415 -4.84 12.04 -3.25
CA ASP A 415 -5.73 11.01 -2.71
C ASP A 415 -6.35 11.51 -1.39
N PRO A 416 -7.67 11.75 -1.30
CA PRO A 416 -8.30 12.30 -0.10
C PRO A 416 -8.15 11.43 1.16
N GLU A 417 -7.84 10.14 1.03
CA GLU A 417 -7.60 9.27 2.18
C GLU A 417 -6.18 9.41 2.74
N ASN A 418 -5.19 9.66 1.88
CA ASN A 418 -3.79 9.80 2.25
C ASN A 418 -3.37 11.27 2.45
N GLU A 419 -4.04 12.19 1.75
CA GLU A 419 -3.77 13.62 1.71
C GLU A 419 -5.07 14.44 1.95
N PRO A 420 -5.80 14.20 3.06
CA PRO A 420 -7.11 14.81 3.33
C PRO A 420 -7.11 16.35 3.37
N MET A 421 -5.95 16.98 3.52
CA MET A 421 -5.82 18.45 3.54
C MET A 421 -5.33 19.05 2.21
N ALA A 422 -5.14 18.24 1.16
CA ALA A 422 -4.65 18.74 -0.13
C ALA A 422 -5.74 19.45 -0.94
N VAL A 423 -7.01 19.06 -0.80
CA VAL A 423 -8.14 19.69 -1.50
C VAL A 423 -9.19 20.08 -0.47
N LEU A 424 -9.39 21.38 -0.27
CA LEU A 424 -10.33 21.96 0.71
C LEU A 424 -11.54 22.57 -0.01
N SER A 425 -12.48 23.15 0.75
CA SER A 425 -13.68 23.76 0.17
C SER A 425 -13.39 24.97 -0.74
N LYS A 426 -12.33 25.75 -0.47
CA LYS A 426 -12.00 26.95 -1.27
C LYS A 426 -10.54 27.05 -1.74
N SER A 427 -9.76 25.98 -1.55
CA SER A 427 -8.37 25.91 -1.99
C SER A 427 -7.97 24.48 -2.32
N ALA A 428 -6.86 24.35 -3.05
CA ALA A 428 -6.21 23.07 -3.29
C ALA A 428 -4.70 23.28 -3.38
N THR A 429 -3.92 22.31 -2.91
CA THR A 429 -2.47 22.24 -3.12
C THR A 429 -2.20 21.09 -4.08
N LEU A 430 -1.62 21.41 -5.23
CA LEU A 430 -1.37 20.46 -6.32
C LEU A 430 0.13 20.34 -6.57
N THR A 431 0.54 19.13 -6.95
CA THR A 431 1.92 18.80 -7.27
C THR A 431 2.13 18.68 -8.77
N GLY A 432 3.31 19.08 -9.24
CA GLY A 432 3.81 18.76 -10.58
C GLY A 432 5.29 18.42 -10.56
N TYR A 433 5.79 17.92 -11.68
CA TYR A 433 7.16 17.46 -11.88
C TYR A 433 7.82 18.21 -13.02
N VAL A 434 9.06 18.64 -12.81
CA VAL A 434 9.91 19.16 -13.89
C VAL A 434 10.60 17.99 -14.58
N MET A 435 10.36 17.82 -15.87
CA MET A 435 10.89 16.69 -16.66
C MET A 435 12.09 17.08 -17.53
N ALA A 436 12.22 18.36 -17.89
CA ALA A 436 13.31 18.91 -18.68
C ALA A 436 14.11 19.98 -17.92
N GLU A 437 15.44 20.00 -18.06
CA GLU A 437 16.33 20.94 -17.34
C GLU A 437 16.14 22.40 -17.78
N ASP A 438 15.69 22.60 -19.02
CA ASP A 438 15.45 23.90 -19.63
C ASP A 438 14.00 24.38 -19.50
N ALA A 439 13.17 23.67 -18.72
CA ALA A 439 11.81 24.10 -18.43
C ALA A 439 11.79 25.48 -17.73
N ALA A 440 11.10 26.43 -18.34
CA ALA A 440 10.96 27.80 -17.86
C ALA A 440 9.48 28.20 -17.76
N ASP A 441 9.17 29.19 -16.93
CA ASP A 441 7.82 29.75 -16.73
C ASP A 441 6.72 28.69 -16.61
N TYR A 442 6.95 27.76 -15.69
CA TYR A 442 6.07 26.61 -15.49
C TYR A 442 5.20 26.70 -14.23
N GLY A 443 4.12 25.93 -14.21
CA GLY A 443 3.18 25.84 -13.10
C GLY A 443 1.97 24.97 -13.41
N ILE A 444 0.88 25.20 -12.69
CA ILE A 444 -0.41 24.55 -12.94
C ILE A 444 -1.40 25.58 -13.48
N LYS A 445 -2.11 25.22 -14.54
CA LYS A 445 -3.30 25.93 -14.99
C LYS A 445 -4.53 25.15 -14.54
N TYR A 446 -5.60 25.85 -14.19
CA TYR A 446 -6.85 25.25 -13.75
C TYR A 446 -8.06 26.03 -14.26
N ARG A 447 -9.22 25.37 -14.29
CA ARG A 447 -10.52 25.98 -14.60
C ARG A 447 -11.64 25.17 -13.99
N LYS A 448 -12.81 25.79 -13.79
CA LYS A 448 -14.01 25.03 -13.44
C LYS A 448 -14.37 24.12 -14.61
N GLN A 449 -14.75 22.87 -14.32
CA GLN A 449 -15.03 21.90 -15.37
C GLN A 449 -16.11 22.42 -16.32
N GLY A 450 -15.79 22.45 -17.62
CA GLY A 450 -16.68 22.96 -18.68
C GLY A 450 -16.44 24.41 -19.09
N ASP A 451 -15.65 25.19 -18.34
CA ASP A 451 -15.31 26.56 -18.72
C ASP A 451 -14.27 26.59 -19.84
N SER A 452 -14.24 27.67 -20.63
CA SER A 452 -13.24 27.83 -21.70
C SER A 452 -11.93 28.46 -21.22
N GLU A 453 -11.99 29.29 -20.17
CA GLU A 453 -10.85 30.09 -19.72
C GLU A 453 -10.03 29.36 -18.65
N TRP A 454 -8.70 29.35 -18.83
CA TRP A 454 -7.74 28.77 -17.89
C TRP A 454 -7.10 29.85 -17.04
N ILE A 455 -7.06 29.64 -15.73
CA ILE A 455 -6.31 30.45 -14.78
C ILE A 455 -4.94 29.80 -14.56
N ARG A 456 -3.86 30.57 -14.70
CA ARG A 456 -2.48 30.06 -14.51
C ARG A 456 -1.94 30.47 -13.16
N VAL A 457 -1.35 29.51 -12.44
CA VAL A 457 -0.62 29.75 -11.20
C VAL A 457 0.80 29.22 -11.37
N ALA A 458 1.78 30.13 -11.24
CA ALA A 458 3.19 29.79 -11.41
C ALA A 458 3.71 28.97 -10.24
N ALA A 459 4.61 28.03 -10.51
CA ALA A 459 5.31 27.28 -9.48
C ALA A 459 6.25 28.20 -8.68
N GLN A 460 6.33 28.01 -7.36
CA GLN A 460 7.31 28.70 -6.52
C GLN A 460 8.67 27.97 -6.57
N THR A 461 9.52 28.36 -7.51
CA THR A 461 10.97 28.05 -7.69
C THR A 461 11.51 26.66 -7.30
N THR A 462 11.93 25.87 -8.30
CA THR A 462 13.03 24.87 -8.22
C THR A 462 13.69 24.67 -9.60
N ARG A 463 14.95 25.10 -9.79
CA ARG A 463 15.67 25.11 -11.10
C ARG A 463 16.45 23.82 -11.42
N ALA A 464 15.93 22.63 -11.12
CA ALA A 464 16.62 21.38 -11.46
C ALA A 464 15.65 20.37 -12.08
N ALA A 465 16.06 19.63 -13.11
CA ALA A 465 15.21 18.57 -13.66
C ALA A 465 14.96 17.48 -12.62
N ARG A 466 13.79 16.82 -12.77
CA ARG A 466 13.24 15.80 -11.86
C ARG A 466 12.93 16.30 -10.45
N THR A 467 12.78 17.62 -10.27
CA THR A 467 12.27 18.16 -9.01
C THR A 467 10.75 18.30 -9.04
N GLU A 468 10.15 17.95 -7.92
CA GLU A 468 8.77 18.29 -7.60
C GLU A 468 8.61 19.82 -7.45
N PHE A 469 7.46 20.33 -7.84
CA PHE A 469 6.99 21.66 -7.47
C PHE A 469 5.55 21.59 -6.98
N THR A 470 5.17 22.51 -6.11
CA THR A 470 3.81 22.61 -5.57
C THR A 470 3.18 23.96 -5.89
N VAL A 471 1.86 23.96 -6.02
CA VAL A 471 1.08 25.15 -6.37
C VAL A 471 -0.18 25.20 -5.51
N SER A 472 -0.46 26.33 -4.87
CA SER A 472 -1.66 26.54 -4.07
C SER A 472 -2.70 27.35 -4.85
N LEU A 473 -3.85 26.73 -5.11
CA LEU A 473 -5.03 27.35 -5.68
C LEU A 473 -5.87 27.95 -4.55
N THR A 474 -6.47 29.13 -4.76
CA THR A 474 -7.33 29.80 -3.77
C THR A 474 -8.55 30.39 -4.45
N GLY A 475 -9.61 30.68 -3.66
CA GLY A 475 -10.85 31.26 -4.18
C GLY A 475 -11.69 30.27 -5.00
N LEU A 476 -11.53 28.97 -4.74
CA LEU A 476 -12.36 27.94 -5.35
C LEU A 476 -13.78 27.96 -4.75
N GLU A 477 -14.75 27.44 -5.50
CA GLU A 477 -16.12 27.26 -5.04
C GLU A 477 -16.29 25.90 -4.35
N PRO A 478 -16.96 25.81 -3.19
CA PRO A 478 -17.23 24.52 -2.53
C PRO A 478 -18.00 23.55 -3.43
N ASN A 479 -17.80 22.24 -3.21
CA ASN A 479 -18.46 21.16 -3.95
C ASN A 479 -18.42 21.33 -5.48
N THR A 480 -17.30 21.80 -6.02
CA THR A 480 -17.12 22.09 -7.45
C THR A 480 -15.94 21.32 -8.03
N THR A 481 -16.14 20.76 -9.21
CA THR A 481 -15.09 20.04 -9.95
C THR A 481 -14.29 21.01 -10.81
N TYR A 482 -12.97 20.93 -10.70
CA TYR A 482 -12.00 21.68 -11.49
C TYR A 482 -11.15 20.73 -12.33
N GLU A 483 -10.82 21.19 -13.54
CA GLU A 483 -9.80 20.58 -14.39
C GLU A 483 -8.48 21.30 -14.17
N TYR A 484 -7.36 20.58 -14.16
CA TYR A 484 -6.02 21.15 -14.04
C TYR A 484 -5.00 20.42 -14.89
N ALA A 485 -3.97 21.12 -15.32
CA ALA A 485 -2.85 20.58 -16.10
C ALA A 485 -1.57 21.37 -15.83
N ALA A 486 -0.40 20.76 -16.02
CA ALA A 486 0.87 21.48 -15.98
C ALA A 486 1.08 22.27 -17.28
N TYR A 487 1.77 23.41 -17.17
CA TYR A 487 2.20 24.22 -18.31
C TYR A 487 3.65 24.66 -18.14
N ALA A 488 4.33 24.97 -19.24
CA ALA A 488 5.64 25.62 -19.28
C ALA A 488 5.74 26.57 -20.48
N SER A 489 6.81 27.35 -20.57
CA SER A 489 7.10 28.16 -21.76
C SER A 489 7.17 27.29 -23.01
N GLY A 490 6.34 27.59 -24.01
CA GLY A 490 6.25 26.82 -25.25
C GLY A 490 5.52 25.48 -25.15
N TYR A 491 4.98 25.12 -23.98
CA TYR A 491 4.23 23.88 -23.77
C TYR A 491 2.95 24.13 -22.97
N ASP A 492 1.80 23.90 -23.60
CA ASP A 492 0.47 24.10 -22.99
C ASP A 492 -0.46 22.89 -23.14
N ASP A 493 0.08 21.75 -23.57
CA ASP A 493 -0.66 20.51 -23.90
C ASP A 493 -0.50 19.44 -22.79
N GLY A 494 -0.40 19.88 -21.54
CA GLY A 494 -0.33 19.01 -20.37
C GLY A 494 -1.56 18.11 -20.22
N GLU A 495 -1.36 16.90 -19.70
CA GLU A 495 -2.45 15.99 -19.40
C GLU A 495 -3.44 16.62 -18.42
N ILE A 496 -4.74 16.54 -18.74
CA ILE A 496 -5.81 17.11 -17.94
C ILE A 496 -6.19 16.12 -16.83
N GLN A 497 -6.07 16.59 -15.60
CA GLN A 497 -6.50 15.91 -14.38
C GLN A 497 -7.71 16.64 -13.77
N THR A 498 -8.39 16.02 -12.80
CA THR A 498 -9.55 16.62 -12.13
C THR A 498 -9.45 16.54 -10.61
N ILE A 499 -9.99 17.54 -9.92
CA ILE A 499 -10.23 17.54 -8.47
C ILE A 499 -11.64 18.04 -8.19
N THR A 500 -12.23 17.63 -7.06
CA THR A 500 -13.49 18.19 -6.57
C THR A 500 -13.27 18.74 -5.16
N THR A 501 -13.54 20.02 -4.97
CA THR A 501 -13.43 20.69 -3.66
C THR A 501 -14.46 20.15 -2.67
N GLU A 502 -14.15 20.24 -1.39
CA GLU A 502 -15.06 19.80 -0.33
C GLU A 502 -16.37 20.61 -0.28
N SER A 503 -17.43 20.00 0.25
CA SER A 503 -18.68 20.71 0.58
C SER A 503 -18.53 21.62 1.80
N VAL A 504 -19.56 22.43 2.07
CA VAL A 504 -19.74 23.16 3.32
C VAL A 504 -20.72 22.36 4.18
N PHE A 505 -20.36 22.05 5.41
CA PHE A 505 -21.23 21.32 6.33
C PHE A 505 -22.22 22.28 7.00
N VAL A 506 -23.52 21.97 6.88
CA VAL A 506 -24.58 22.70 7.58
C VAL A 506 -24.87 21.99 8.89
N ILE A 507 -24.67 22.69 10.01
CA ILE A 507 -24.96 22.15 11.34
C ILE A 507 -26.48 21.94 11.49
N PRO A 508 -26.95 20.72 11.81
CA PRO A 508 -28.37 20.47 12.05
C PRO A 508 -28.94 21.34 13.18
N ASN A 509 -30.12 21.93 12.96
CA ASN A 509 -30.78 22.84 13.90
C ASN A 509 -29.83 23.93 14.45
N SER A 510 -28.97 24.51 13.59
CA SER A 510 -28.00 25.52 13.99
C SER A 510 -28.60 26.81 14.54
N SER A 511 -29.83 27.14 14.13
CA SER A 511 -30.59 28.31 14.59
C SER A 511 -31.41 28.06 15.86
N MET A 512 -31.32 26.86 16.48
CA MET A 512 -32.00 26.54 17.75
C MET A 512 -33.54 26.66 17.75
N GLU A 513 -34.18 26.55 16.58
CA GLU A 513 -35.63 26.70 16.39
C GLU A 513 -36.43 25.45 16.74
N GLU A 514 -35.84 24.27 16.54
CA GLU A 514 -36.52 23.00 16.77
C GLU A 514 -36.29 22.48 18.19
N TRP A 515 -37.35 21.96 18.83
CA TRP A 515 -37.30 21.41 20.18
C TRP A 515 -38.20 20.18 20.33
N GLY A 516 -37.63 19.13 20.90
CA GLY A 516 -38.29 17.84 21.12
C GLY A 516 -38.24 17.41 22.58
N GLU A 517 -38.97 16.33 22.87
CA GLU A 517 -39.00 15.71 24.20
C GLU A 517 -38.80 14.19 24.09
N TYR A 518 -38.12 13.60 25.07
CA TYR A 518 -38.01 12.15 25.22
C TYR A 518 -38.18 11.72 26.68
N GLN A 519 -38.40 10.43 26.90
CA GLN A 519 -38.53 9.86 28.24
C GLN A 519 -37.18 9.28 28.69
N ALA A 520 -36.61 9.82 29.76
CA ALA A 520 -35.38 9.35 30.38
C ALA A 520 -35.67 8.59 31.68
N SER A 521 -35.04 7.43 31.86
CA SER A 521 -35.08 6.68 33.12
C SER A 521 -34.14 7.34 34.14
N THR A 522 -34.68 7.79 35.27
CA THR A 522 -33.90 8.37 36.38
C THR A 522 -34.05 7.52 37.64
N PRO A 523 -33.19 7.71 38.67
CA PRO A 523 -33.36 7.04 39.97
C PRO A 523 -34.71 7.30 40.65
N LEU A 524 -35.43 8.37 40.28
CA LEU A 524 -36.77 8.69 40.79
C LEU A 524 -37.90 8.36 39.79
N GLY A 525 -37.62 7.49 38.82
CA GLY A 525 -38.57 7.07 37.78
C GLY A 525 -38.36 7.77 36.45
N THR A 526 -39.28 7.54 35.52
CA THR A 526 -39.21 8.10 34.17
C THR A 526 -39.57 9.59 34.17
N LYS A 527 -38.77 10.41 33.50
CA LYS A 527 -38.95 11.86 33.39
C LYS A 527 -38.94 12.28 31.92
N THR A 528 -39.76 13.28 31.60
CA THR A 528 -39.75 13.93 30.29
C THR A 528 -38.61 14.93 30.22
N VAL A 529 -37.76 14.82 29.20
CA VAL A 529 -36.52 15.58 29.01
C VAL A 529 -36.57 16.30 27.67
N LYS A 530 -36.33 17.61 27.68
CA LYS A 530 -36.26 18.45 26.48
C LYS A 530 -34.88 18.40 25.85
N PHE A 531 -34.83 18.43 24.52
CA PHE A 531 -33.60 18.55 23.74
C PHE A 531 -33.82 19.45 22.51
N PRO A 532 -32.77 20.10 21.97
CA PRO A 532 -32.86 20.88 20.74
C PRO A 532 -32.87 19.94 19.52
N GLY A 533 -33.90 20.07 18.69
CA GLY A 533 -34.12 19.28 17.48
C GLY A 533 -35.48 18.59 17.45
N THR A 534 -35.92 18.22 16.25
CA THR A 534 -37.06 17.31 16.06
C THR A 534 -36.72 15.86 16.42
N GLU A 535 -35.46 15.47 16.22
CA GLU A 535 -34.90 14.17 16.62
C GLU A 535 -33.58 14.37 17.40
N ARG A 536 -33.28 13.49 18.35
CA ARG A 536 -32.08 13.58 19.21
C ARG A 536 -30.81 13.06 18.49
N ASN A 537 -30.60 13.50 17.26
CA ASN A 537 -29.59 12.98 16.34
C ASN A 537 -28.33 13.87 16.25
N PHE A 538 -28.40 15.13 16.71
CA PHE A 538 -27.27 16.04 16.71
C PHE A 538 -27.00 16.65 18.09
N TRP A 539 -27.86 17.56 18.56
CA TRP A 539 -27.72 18.24 19.84
C TRP A 539 -28.29 17.45 21.00
N ASP A 540 -27.60 17.49 22.13
CA ASP A 540 -28.08 16.99 23.42
C ASP A 540 -27.53 17.84 24.58
N SER A 541 -27.96 17.54 25.80
CA SER A 541 -27.61 18.29 27.00
C SER A 541 -27.58 17.39 28.24
N GLY A 542 -27.12 17.95 29.37
CA GLY A 542 -27.18 17.33 30.68
C GLY A 542 -28.58 17.27 31.30
N ASN A 543 -29.65 17.66 30.58
CA ASN A 543 -31.01 17.70 31.11
C ASN A 543 -31.47 16.35 31.69
N ALA A 544 -31.10 15.22 31.10
CA ALA A 544 -31.44 13.90 31.64
C ALA A 544 -30.82 13.64 33.02
N GLY A 545 -29.61 14.14 33.28
CA GLY A 545 -28.97 14.07 34.59
C GLY A 545 -29.71 14.93 35.63
N ALA A 546 -30.13 16.14 35.24
CA ALA A 546 -30.83 17.08 36.11
C ALA A 546 -32.31 16.73 36.35
N ALA A 547 -32.94 15.98 35.44
CA ALA A 547 -34.35 15.62 35.53
C ALA A 547 -34.70 14.82 36.80
N ALA A 548 -33.74 14.10 37.38
CA ALA A 548 -33.90 13.45 38.69
C ALA A 548 -34.22 14.46 39.82
N ALA A 549 -33.71 15.68 39.73
CA ALA A 549 -33.99 16.78 40.66
C ALA A 549 -35.20 17.65 40.23
N ASN A 550 -35.87 17.31 39.11
CA ASN A 550 -36.84 18.17 38.42
C ASN A 550 -36.26 19.51 37.95
N ASP A 551 -34.96 19.55 37.68
CA ASP A 551 -34.28 20.72 37.13
C ASP A 551 -34.13 20.59 35.61
N ILE A 552 -34.08 21.75 34.95
CA ILE A 552 -33.80 21.91 33.52
C ILE A 552 -32.56 22.79 33.40
N LEU A 553 -31.54 22.32 32.71
CA LEU A 553 -30.27 23.03 32.51
C LEU A 553 -30.24 23.75 31.17
N THR A 554 -30.96 23.23 30.18
CA THR A 554 -30.96 23.69 28.78
C THR A 554 -32.39 23.76 28.26
N GLU A 555 -32.83 24.92 27.80
CA GLU A 555 -34.22 25.17 27.38
C GLU A 555 -34.30 26.21 26.26
N PRO A 556 -35.39 26.22 25.45
CA PRO A 556 -35.62 27.28 24.47
C PRO A 556 -35.80 28.62 25.16
N SER A 557 -35.38 29.69 24.48
CA SER A 557 -35.65 31.05 24.92
C SER A 557 -36.29 31.89 23.83
N SER A 558 -37.36 32.59 24.19
CA SER A 558 -38.00 33.59 23.33
C SER A 558 -37.42 35.00 23.50
N VAL A 559 -36.25 35.10 24.16
CA VAL A 559 -35.47 36.33 24.34
C VAL A 559 -34.02 36.02 24.00
N MET A 560 -33.19 37.05 23.76
CA MET A 560 -31.80 36.86 23.33
C MET A 560 -31.74 36.04 22.03
N ILE A 561 -32.41 36.53 20.99
CA ILE A 561 -32.55 35.87 19.67
C ILE A 561 -31.78 36.71 18.66
N ASN A 562 -31.00 36.06 17.79
CA ASN A 562 -30.38 36.70 16.64
C ASN A 562 -31.26 36.55 15.38
N SER A 563 -31.75 35.33 15.12
CA SER A 563 -32.64 35.04 14.00
C SER A 563 -33.76 34.07 14.41
N GLY A 564 -34.84 34.00 13.63
CA GLY A 564 -35.96 33.10 13.97
C GLY A 564 -36.79 33.56 15.17
N ALA A 565 -37.25 32.60 15.96
CA ALA A 565 -38.17 32.79 17.09
C ALA A 565 -37.61 32.30 18.43
N THR A 566 -36.59 31.45 18.45
CA THR A 566 -36.01 30.92 19.68
C THR A 566 -34.51 30.73 19.63
N SER A 567 -33.82 31.11 20.70
CA SER A 567 -32.45 30.72 20.98
C SER A 567 -32.39 29.62 22.03
N VAL A 568 -31.19 29.14 22.38
CA VAL A 568 -31.00 28.22 23.52
C VAL A 568 -30.45 28.95 24.74
N LYS A 569 -31.03 28.67 25.91
CA LYS A 569 -30.57 29.14 27.21
C LYS A 569 -29.99 27.98 28.03
N LEU A 570 -28.76 28.17 28.49
CA LEU A 570 -28.04 27.29 29.40
C LEU A 570 -27.97 27.94 30.78
N THR A 571 -28.37 27.23 31.84
CA THR A 571 -28.30 27.74 33.22
C THR A 571 -27.68 26.70 34.14
N SER A 572 -26.57 27.06 34.79
CA SER A 572 -25.94 26.22 35.82
C SER A 572 -26.73 26.24 37.13
N LYS A 573 -26.92 25.10 37.77
CA LYS A 573 -27.81 24.94 38.94
C LYS A 573 -27.19 24.04 40.02
N GLU A 574 -27.69 24.19 41.25
CA GLU A 574 -27.54 23.17 42.30
C GLU A 574 -28.73 22.21 42.22
N CYS A 575 -28.52 21.03 41.65
CA CYS A 575 -29.55 20.01 41.55
C CYS A 575 -29.60 19.16 42.83
N GLY A 576 -30.76 19.13 43.48
CA GLY A 576 -30.98 18.41 44.74
C GLY A 576 -31.67 17.07 44.54
N LEU A 577 -31.09 15.99 45.06
CA LEU A 577 -31.72 14.67 45.12
C LEU A 577 -31.65 14.10 46.54
N LEU A 578 -32.81 13.78 47.14
CA LEU A 578 -32.93 13.16 48.47
C LEU A 578 -32.11 13.87 49.57
N GLY A 579 -32.03 15.20 49.52
CA GLY A 579 -31.30 16.04 50.49
C GLY A 579 -29.81 16.26 50.17
N ILE A 580 -29.26 15.63 49.13
CA ILE A 580 -27.91 15.86 48.64
C ILE A 580 -27.98 16.83 47.46
N LYS A 581 -27.28 17.98 47.56
CA LYS A 581 -27.14 18.95 46.47
C LYS A 581 -25.86 18.71 45.70
N LYS A 582 -25.95 18.67 44.38
CA LYS A 582 -24.80 18.56 43.47
C LYS A 582 -24.89 19.63 42.38
N PHE A 583 -23.78 20.27 42.07
CA PHE A 583 -23.71 21.23 40.97
C PHE A 583 -23.94 20.54 39.62
N ALA A 584 -24.64 21.20 38.71
CA ALA A 584 -24.78 20.77 37.33
C ALA A 584 -24.71 22.00 36.40
N ALA A 585 -23.79 21.97 35.43
CA ALA A 585 -23.62 23.09 34.52
C ALA A 585 -24.70 23.11 33.43
N GLY A 586 -25.17 24.30 33.08
CA GLY A 586 -25.95 24.50 31.85
C GLY A 586 -25.07 24.18 30.65
N ASN A 587 -25.41 23.16 29.86
CA ASN A 587 -24.58 22.73 28.74
C ASN A 587 -25.37 22.31 27.50
N LEU A 588 -24.71 22.44 26.36
CA LEU A 588 -25.20 22.01 25.06
C LEU A 588 -24.04 21.38 24.31
N PHE A 589 -24.24 20.23 23.70
CA PHE A 589 -23.19 19.60 22.92
C PHE A 589 -23.73 18.84 21.72
N ALA A 590 -22.95 18.82 20.63
CA ALA A 590 -23.14 17.89 19.53
C ALA A 590 -22.73 16.51 20.02
N GLY A 591 -23.70 15.62 20.25
CA GLY A 591 -23.47 14.33 20.86
C GLY A 591 -24.71 13.75 21.51
N GLU A 592 -24.48 12.82 22.44
CA GLU A 592 -25.54 12.11 23.17
C GLU A 592 -25.24 12.07 24.67
N TYR A 593 -26.23 12.41 25.50
CA TYR A 593 -26.24 12.01 26.90
C TYR A 593 -26.64 10.54 26.98
N VAL A 594 -25.66 9.66 27.17
CA VAL A 594 -25.84 8.20 27.04
C VAL A 594 -26.62 7.65 28.24
N ARG A 595 -26.21 8.00 29.46
CA ARG A 595 -26.87 7.54 30.71
C ARG A 595 -26.36 8.31 31.93
N THR A 596 -27.08 8.13 33.03
CA THR A 596 -26.64 8.51 34.38
C THR A 596 -26.06 7.29 35.11
N ASP A 597 -24.82 7.39 35.61
CA ASP A 597 -24.18 6.43 36.51
C ASP A 597 -24.22 6.99 37.95
N GLY A 598 -25.19 6.54 38.74
CA GLY A 598 -25.43 7.07 40.08
C GLY A 598 -25.93 8.52 40.05
N THR A 599 -25.04 9.48 40.26
CA THR A 599 -25.33 10.93 40.18
C THR A 599 -24.43 11.63 39.15
N ASP A 600 -23.78 10.86 38.29
CA ASP A 600 -22.74 11.29 37.36
C ASP A 600 -23.17 10.97 35.93
N GLY A 601 -22.73 11.78 34.96
CA GLY A 601 -23.07 11.62 33.55
C GLY A 601 -22.06 10.74 32.80
N VAL A 602 -22.59 9.93 31.88
CA VAL A 602 -21.81 9.36 30.77
C VAL A 602 -22.35 9.94 29.48
N LEU A 603 -21.47 10.60 28.72
CA LEU A 603 -21.80 11.33 27.51
C LEU A 603 -20.92 10.85 26.35
N SER A 604 -21.39 11.06 25.13
CA SER A 604 -20.64 10.81 23.91
C SER A 604 -20.62 12.11 23.11
N PHE A 605 -19.49 12.80 23.10
CA PHE A 605 -19.30 14.01 22.31
C PHE A 605 -18.93 13.66 20.87
N GLY A 606 -19.47 14.41 19.92
CA GLY A 606 -19.23 14.21 18.50
C GLY A 606 -20.41 13.57 17.78
N ARG A 607 -20.72 14.09 16.59
CA ARG A 607 -21.71 13.54 15.67
C ARG A 607 -21.11 13.36 14.27
N PRO A 608 -21.60 12.40 13.47
CA PRO A 608 -21.11 12.17 12.12
C PRO A 608 -21.04 13.46 11.30
N TYR A 609 -19.95 13.61 10.57
CA TYR A 609 -19.55 14.81 9.87
C TYR A 609 -19.09 14.47 8.45
N ASP A 610 -19.16 15.42 7.51
CA ASP A 610 -18.84 15.18 6.09
C ASP A 610 -17.33 15.09 5.80
N GLY A 611 -16.51 15.48 6.77
CA GLY A 611 -15.06 15.44 6.71
C GLY A 611 -14.42 16.68 6.09
N SER A 612 -15.19 17.76 5.87
CA SER A 612 -14.69 19.02 5.34
C SER A 612 -13.82 19.81 6.35
N HIS A 613 -13.09 20.83 5.89
CA HIS A 613 -12.10 21.53 6.72
C HIS A 613 -12.41 23.02 7.01
N PRO A 614 -13.32 23.32 7.96
CA PRO A 614 -13.64 24.69 8.34
C PRO A 614 -12.50 25.38 9.09
N SER A 615 -12.37 26.67 8.84
CA SER A 615 -11.38 27.54 9.50
C SER A 615 -11.83 28.04 10.87
N LYS A 616 -13.14 28.19 11.12
CA LYS A 616 -13.69 28.73 12.36
C LYS A 616 -15.07 28.16 12.67
N LEU A 617 -15.46 28.19 13.95
CA LEU A 617 -16.85 28.13 14.38
C LEU A 617 -17.35 29.55 14.69
N SER A 618 -18.48 29.94 14.11
CA SER A 618 -19.22 31.16 14.42
C SER A 618 -20.47 30.85 15.23
N VAL A 619 -20.80 31.69 16.21
CA VAL A 619 -22.03 31.59 17.02
C VAL A 619 -22.34 32.94 17.67
N TYR A 620 -23.62 33.26 17.86
CA TYR A 620 -24.08 34.42 18.62
C TYR A 620 -24.24 34.07 20.10
N VAL A 621 -23.67 34.87 20.99
CA VAL A 621 -23.54 34.53 22.41
C VAL A 621 -23.89 35.70 23.31
N ASN A 622 -24.50 35.40 24.45
CA ASN A 622 -24.48 36.27 25.63
C ASN A 622 -24.17 35.42 26.87
N TYR A 623 -23.31 35.93 27.75
CA TYR A 623 -22.92 35.23 28.97
C TYR A 623 -22.99 36.15 30.18
N ARG A 624 -23.55 35.63 31.28
CA ARG A 624 -23.62 36.30 32.58
C ARG A 624 -23.18 35.28 33.65
N PRO A 625 -21.93 35.34 34.15
CA PRO A 625 -21.46 34.43 35.18
C PRO A 625 -22.09 34.75 36.55
N ALA A 626 -22.22 33.72 37.38
CA ALA A 626 -22.54 33.85 38.80
C ALA A 626 -21.32 33.53 39.67
N VAL A 627 -21.37 33.93 40.94
CA VAL A 627 -20.32 33.58 41.90
C VAL A 627 -20.44 32.13 42.35
N GLY A 628 -19.30 31.46 42.56
CA GLY A 628 -19.22 30.13 43.13
C GLY A 628 -19.91 30.08 44.50
N SER A 629 -20.80 29.09 44.70
CA SER A 629 -21.58 29.00 45.95
C SER A 629 -20.79 28.38 47.12
N GLY A 630 -19.76 27.58 46.83
CA GLY A 630 -19.03 26.78 47.83
C GLY A 630 -19.88 25.70 48.51
N LYS A 631 -21.11 25.45 48.04
CA LYS A 631 -22.05 24.47 48.62
C LYS A 631 -22.57 23.55 47.52
N GLY A 632 -22.39 22.23 47.66
CA GLY A 632 -22.81 21.26 46.64
C GLY A 632 -22.02 21.31 45.32
N ALA A 633 -21.12 22.29 45.17
CA ALA A 633 -20.13 22.40 44.10
C ALA A 633 -18.74 22.09 44.65
N ASN A 634 -17.90 21.45 43.83
CA ASN A 634 -16.47 21.32 44.06
C ASN A 634 -15.83 22.72 44.01
N ASP A 635 -15.10 23.13 45.04
CA ASP A 635 -14.51 24.47 45.16
C ASP A 635 -13.03 24.52 44.71
N SER A 636 -12.48 23.41 44.23
CA SER A 636 -11.07 23.32 43.80
C SER A 636 -10.76 24.08 42.51
N TYR A 637 -11.78 24.45 41.71
CA TYR A 637 -11.62 25.14 40.44
C TYR A 637 -12.24 26.55 40.47
N ILE A 638 -13.49 26.66 40.91
CA ILE A 638 -14.17 27.92 41.19
C ILE A 638 -14.49 27.98 42.69
N ALA A 639 -13.73 28.79 43.43
CA ALA A 639 -13.90 28.94 44.87
C ALA A 639 -15.19 29.72 45.23
N SER A 640 -15.61 29.62 46.49
CA SER A 640 -16.73 30.42 46.99
C SER A 640 -16.45 31.92 46.82
N GLY A 641 -17.39 32.65 46.21
CA GLY A 641 -17.24 34.08 45.92
C GLY A 641 -16.40 34.42 44.68
N GLN A 642 -15.76 33.43 44.03
CA GLN A 642 -15.09 33.62 42.75
C GLN A 642 -16.11 33.63 41.61
N MET A 643 -15.92 34.52 40.63
CA MET A 643 -16.76 34.53 39.43
C MET A 643 -16.53 33.28 38.59
N ASP A 644 -17.61 32.65 38.15
CA ASP A 644 -17.59 31.50 37.26
C ASP A 644 -17.13 31.87 35.84
N GLN A 645 -16.85 30.86 35.02
CA GLN A 645 -16.37 31.01 33.65
C GLN A 645 -17.20 30.16 32.69
N GLY A 646 -17.61 30.71 31.56
CA GLY A 646 -18.23 29.97 30.47
C GLY A 646 -17.17 29.41 29.52
N GLN A 647 -17.51 28.36 28.78
CA GLN A 647 -16.63 27.85 27.72
C GLN A 647 -17.43 27.40 26.51
N ILE A 648 -16.91 27.69 25.32
CA ILE A 648 -17.36 27.15 24.05
C ILE A 648 -16.14 26.57 23.36
N TYR A 649 -16.24 25.34 22.86
CA TYR A 649 -15.19 24.74 22.05
C TYR A 649 -15.74 23.89 20.92
N VAL A 650 -14.93 23.77 19.87
CA VAL A 650 -15.16 22.96 18.69
C VAL A 650 -13.97 22.06 18.45
N ALA A 651 -14.21 20.84 18.01
CA ALA A 651 -13.17 19.93 17.58
C ALA A 651 -13.63 19.08 16.40
N LEU A 652 -12.67 18.67 15.58
CA LEU A 652 -12.88 17.64 14.55
C LEU A 652 -12.14 16.38 15.00
N SER A 653 -12.80 15.22 14.96
CA SER A 653 -12.22 13.97 15.45
C SER A 653 -12.45 12.78 14.52
N THR A 654 -11.62 11.75 14.66
CA THR A 654 -11.76 10.49 13.91
C THR A 654 -12.83 9.55 14.49
N GLU A 655 -13.24 9.78 15.73
CA GLU A 655 -14.27 9.03 16.46
C GLU A 655 -15.05 9.94 17.43
N ALA A 656 -16.22 9.50 17.88
CA ALA A 656 -16.91 10.14 19.00
C ALA A 656 -16.14 9.94 20.31
N VAL A 657 -16.17 10.93 21.19
CA VAL A 657 -15.38 11.00 22.42
C VAL A 657 -16.27 10.66 23.62
N GLU A 658 -16.01 9.51 24.26
CA GLU A 658 -16.68 9.15 25.53
C GLU A 658 -16.21 10.07 26.67
N ILE A 659 -17.18 10.62 27.41
CA ILE A 659 -16.99 11.44 28.60
C ILE A 659 -17.66 10.76 29.79
N ARG A 660 -16.95 10.69 30.91
CA ARG A 660 -17.42 10.13 32.18
C ARG A 660 -17.06 11.09 33.29
N THR A 661 -18.06 11.66 33.96
CA THR A 661 -17.83 12.67 35.01
C THR A 661 -17.58 12.07 36.40
N LYS A 662 -17.81 10.76 36.56
CA LYS A 662 -17.64 10.06 37.83
C LYS A 662 -16.17 10.00 38.22
N SER A 663 -15.79 10.61 39.34
CA SER A 663 -14.40 10.76 39.78
C SER A 663 -13.61 9.45 39.85
N SER A 664 -14.25 8.34 40.22
CA SER A 664 -13.59 7.03 40.31
C SER A 664 -13.24 6.38 38.97
N ASN A 665 -13.78 6.88 37.86
CA ASN A 665 -13.56 6.38 36.50
C ASN A 665 -13.62 7.53 35.47
N GLN A 666 -13.04 8.67 35.84
CA GLN A 666 -13.20 9.91 35.09
C GLN A 666 -12.48 9.82 33.73
N LYS A 667 -13.16 10.26 32.69
CA LYS A 667 -12.59 10.52 31.36
C LYS A 667 -13.23 11.81 30.86
N LEU A 668 -12.45 12.88 30.76
CA LEU A 668 -12.92 14.18 30.30
C LEU A 668 -12.37 14.46 28.91
N PHE A 669 -12.91 15.48 28.26
CA PHE A 669 -12.44 15.87 26.94
C PHE A 669 -11.01 16.39 27.05
N ASN A 670 -10.13 15.87 26.19
CA ASN A 670 -8.75 16.29 26.10
C ASN A 670 -8.42 16.64 24.64
N PRO A 671 -8.10 17.90 24.30
CA PRO A 671 -7.79 18.29 22.92
C PRO A 671 -6.51 17.64 22.39
N ASP A 672 -5.66 17.10 23.26
CA ASP A 672 -4.42 16.41 22.87
C ASP A 672 -4.63 14.92 22.57
N ASP A 673 -5.84 14.37 22.79
CA ASP A 673 -6.14 12.98 22.48
C ASP A 673 -5.91 12.69 20.99
N ALA A 674 -5.34 11.52 20.68
CA ALA A 674 -4.89 11.17 19.34
C ALA A 674 -6.01 11.21 18.29
N CYS A 675 -7.26 11.03 18.69
CA CYS A 675 -8.41 11.09 17.81
C CYS A 675 -8.85 12.52 17.44
N ILE A 676 -8.37 13.56 18.15
CA ILE A 676 -8.72 14.96 17.88
C ILE A 676 -7.78 15.51 16.81
N LEU A 677 -8.29 15.95 15.67
CA LEU A 677 -7.48 16.43 14.54
C LEU A 677 -7.36 17.95 14.48
N ALA A 678 -8.39 18.65 14.96
CA ALA A 678 -8.41 20.09 15.04
C ALA A 678 -9.19 20.56 16.26
N TYR A 679 -8.85 21.71 16.81
CA TYR A 679 -9.46 22.24 18.03
C TYR A 679 -9.50 23.78 18.03
N GLY A 680 -10.55 24.32 18.62
CA GLY A 680 -10.70 25.76 18.89
C GLY A 680 -11.54 25.96 20.14
N GLN A 681 -11.23 26.99 20.93
CA GLN A 681 -12.00 27.31 22.13
C GLN A 681 -12.06 28.81 22.45
N LEU A 682 -13.09 29.18 23.19
CA LEU A 682 -13.22 30.48 23.86
C LEU A 682 -13.65 30.25 25.31
N THR A 683 -12.96 30.89 26.26
CA THR A 683 -13.38 30.97 27.66
C THR A 683 -13.90 32.38 27.94
N LEU A 684 -15.09 32.48 28.51
CA LEU A 684 -15.74 33.74 28.89
C LEU A 684 -15.62 33.90 30.40
N THR A 685 -14.81 34.85 30.86
CA THR A 685 -14.51 35.05 32.30
C THR A 685 -15.32 36.15 32.97
N GLU A 686 -16.09 36.89 32.17
CA GLU A 686 -16.90 38.03 32.60
C GLU A 686 -18.18 38.15 31.76
N ASN A 687 -19.00 39.17 32.02
CA ASN A 687 -20.18 39.43 31.20
C ASN A 687 -19.78 39.61 29.73
N PHE A 688 -20.44 38.90 28.82
CA PHE A 688 -20.21 38.99 27.39
C PHE A 688 -21.51 39.24 26.63
N GLY A 689 -21.48 40.09 25.60
CA GLY A 689 -22.63 40.52 24.83
C GLY A 689 -23.46 41.62 25.52
N PRO A 690 -24.21 42.43 24.74
CA PRO A 690 -25.00 43.54 25.26
C PRO A 690 -26.15 43.07 26.15
N ASP A 691 -26.61 43.91 27.06
CA ASP A 691 -27.82 43.60 27.84
C ASP A 691 -29.04 43.46 26.91
N GLY A 692 -29.72 42.31 26.98
CA GLY A 692 -30.87 42.02 26.14
C GLY A 692 -30.55 41.61 24.70
N GLY A 693 -29.29 41.40 24.33
CA GLY A 693 -28.89 40.97 22.99
C GLY A 693 -27.71 40.01 22.94
N LEU A 694 -27.55 39.33 21.80
CA LEU A 694 -26.42 38.45 21.53
C LEU A 694 -25.32 39.19 20.75
N GLU A 695 -24.08 38.74 20.88
CA GLU A 695 -22.94 39.22 20.11
C GLU A 695 -22.24 38.04 19.42
N LYS A 696 -21.88 38.20 18.14
CA LYS A 696 -21.22 37.17 17.34
C LYS A 696 -19.79 36.97 17.85
N ILE A 697 -19.39 35.71 18.05
CA ILE A 697 -18.00 35.31 18.21
C ILE A 697 -17.57 34.43 17.03
N GLU A 698 -16.27 34.42 16.77
CA GLU A 698 -15.64 33.46 15.87
C GLU A 698 -14.48 32.78 16.61
N ILE A 699 -14.50 31.45 16.66
CA ILE A 699 -13.51 30.61 17.32
C ILE A 699 -12.65 29.97 16.22
N PRO A 700 -11.38 30.39 16.06
CA PRO A 700 -10.47 29.75 15.11
C PRO A 700 -10.27 28.27 15.41
N ILE A 701 -10.24 27.46 14.35
CA ILE A 701 -9.97 26.02 14.41
C ILE A 701 -8.51 25.80 14.00
N GLU A 702 -7.70 25.33 14.94
CA GLU A 702 -6.30 24.98 14.69
C GLU A 702 -6.19 23.49 14.33
N TYR A 703 -5.63 23.20 13.16
CA TYR A 703 -5.38 21.84 12.69
C TYR A 703 -4.01 21.34 13.19
N TYR A 704 -4.00 20.17 13.83
CA TYR A 704 -2.76 19.52 14.24
C TYR A 704 -2.10 18.81 13.07
N ASP A 705 -0.78 18.55 13.16
CA ASP A 705 -0.04 17.87 12.10
C ASP A 705 -0.62 16.51 11.69
N ARG A 706 -1.24 15.80 12.64
CA ARG A 706 -1.90 14.51 12.39
C ARG A 706 -3.11 14.61 11.45
N ALA A 707 -3.72 15.78 11.29
CA ALA A 707 -4.81 16.02 10.33
C ALA A 707 -4.34 15.87 8.87
N LYS A 708 -3.03 16.02 8.59
CA LYS A 708 -2.46 15.81 7.25
C LYS A 708 -2.58 14.38 6.74
N ASN A 709 -2.78 13.40 7.64
CA ASN A 709 -2.82 11.97 7.31
C ASN A 709 -4.09 11.28 7.83
N HIS A 710 -5.04 12.03 8.42
CA HIS A 710 -6.26 11.47 8.98
C HIS A 710 -7.44 12.37 8.65
N LYS A 711 -8.49 11.79 8.10
CA LYS A 711 -9.72 12.51 7.77
C LYS A 711 -10.62 12.69 9.00
N PRO A 712 -11.17 13.88 9.27
CA PRO A 712 -12.16 14.06 10.32
C PRO A 712 -13.46 13.34 9.96
N LYS A 713 -14.08 12.68 10.95
CA LYS A 713 -15.32 11.91 10.79
C LYS A 713 -16.43 12.38 11.71
N TYR A 714 -16.08 13.11 12.78
CA TYR A 714 -17.01 13.61 13.77
C TYR A 714 -16.74 15.10 14.05
N LEU A 715 -17.83 15.84 14.19
CA LEU A 715 -17.84 17.23 14.65
C LEU A 715 -18.26 17.26 16.12
N VAL A 716 -17.39 17.80 16.95
CA VAL A 716 -17.62 18.06 18.37
C VAL A 716 -17.85 19.55 18.54
N ILE A 717 -18.99 19.93 19.12
CA ILE A 717 -19.23 21.29 19.60
C ILE A 717 -19.74 21.15 21.02
N VAL A 718 -19.17 21.91 21.96
CA VAL A 718 -19.60 21.91 23.36
C VAL A 718 -19.64 23.34 23.87
N CYS A 719 -20.76 23.70 24.47
CA CYS A 719 -20.99 24.97 25.13
C CYS A 719 -21.38 24.69 26.58
N SER A 720 -20.78 25.42 27.52
CA SER A 720 -21.06 25.31 28.94
C SER A 720 -21.10 26.69 29.59
N ALA A 721 -22.15 26.96 30.36
CA ALA A 721 -22.25 28.14 31.21
C ALA A 721 -21.28 28.09 32.41
N SER A 722 -20.67 26.92 32.68
CA SER A 722 -19.63 26.73 33.69
C SER A 722 -18.57 25.75 33.19
N LYS A 723 -17.37 26.27 32.90
CA LYS A 723 -16.24 25.56 32.29
C LYS A 723 -15.86 24.28 33.03
N TYR A 724 -15.91 24.31 34.36
CA TYR A 724 -15.52 23.20 35.23
C TYR A 724 -16.74 22.37 35.70
N GLY A 725 -17.85 22.43 34.97
CA GLY A 725 -19.09 21.75 35.32
C GLY A 725 -18.99 20.22 35.38
N ASP A 726 -18.11 19.63 34.57
CA ASP A 726 -17.75 18.21 34.56
C ASP A 726 -16.93 17.77 35.78
N TYR A 727 -16.33 18.72 36.49
CA TYR A 727 -15.78 18.57 37.85
C TYR A 727 -16.77 18.94 38.94
N PHE A 728 -18.03 19.21 38.59
CA PHE A 728 -19.07 19.72 39.47
C PHE A 728 -18.70 21.05 40.15
N SER A 729 -17.96 21.92 39.45
CA SER A 729 -17.50 23.23 39.95
C SER A 729 -18.02 24.38 39.10
N GLY A 730 -18.52 25.43 39.75
CA GLY A 730 -19.01 26.64 39.08
C GLY A 730 -19.96 27.47 39.95
N GLY A 731 -20.57 28.49 39.34
CA GLY A 731 -21.51 29.41 39.95
C GLY A 731 -22.96 29.03 39.61
N PRO A 732 -23.76 28.56 40.58
CA PRO A 732 -25.19 28.37 40.35
C PRO A 732 -25.86 29.70 39.96
N GLY A 733 -26.52 29.72 38.80
CA GLY A 733 -27.08 30.93 38.18
C GLY A 733 -26.30 31.45 36.98
N SER A 734 -25.08 30.96 36.72
CA SER A 734 -24.34 31.28 35.49
C SER A 734 -25.20 30.93 34.28
N THR A 735 -25.40 31.89 33.39
CA THR A 735 -26.34 31.78 32.27
C THR A 735 -25.66 32.12 30.95
N MET A 736 -25.85 31.26 29.94
CA MET A 736 -25.37 31.46 28.57
C MET A 736 -26.53 31.34 27.60
N TYR A 737 -26.64 32.29 26.67
CA TYR A 737 -27.55 32.22 25.53
C TYR A 737 -26.75 32.03 24.25
N LEU A 738 -27.21 31.16 23.35
CA LEU A 738 -26.54 30.82 22.10
C LEU A 738 -27.54 30.80 20.95
N ASP A 739 -27.11 31.24 19.77
CA ASP A 739 -27.93 31.22 18.57
C ASP A 739 -27.05 31.18 17.30
N ASP A 740 -27.64 30.71 16.19
CA ASP A 740 -27.06 30.72 14.83
C ASP A 740 -25.60 30.21 14.73
N PHE A 741 -25.42 28.91 14.90
CA PHE A 741 -24.12 28.24 14.72
C PHE A 741 -23.74 28.09 13.23
N GLU A 742 -22.50 28.40 12.88
CA GLU A 742 -22.00 28.27 11.50
C GLU A 742 -20.52 27.83 11.46
N LEU A 743 -20.18 26.92 10.56
CA LEU A 743 -18.79 26.61 10.22
C LEU A 743 -18.33 27.51 9.07
N ILE A 744 -17.24 28.25 9.27
CA ILE A 744 -16.72 29.21 8.30
C ILE A 744 -15.55 28.58 7.52
N TYR A 745 -15.62 28.63 6.19
CA TYR A 745 -14.61 28.09 5.27
C TYR A 745 -13.93 29.25 4.54
N ASP A 746 -12.85 29.77 5.11
CA ASP A 746 -12.05 30.85 4.52
C ASP A 746 -10.91 30.32 3.62
N LYS A 747 -10.63 29.01 3.71
CA LYS A 747 -9.54 28.32 3.01
C LYS A 747 -10.10 27.18 2.18
#